data_AF-A0AAN6W2T1-F1
#
_entry.id   AF-A0AAN6W2T1-F1
#
_cell.length_a   1.000
_cell.length_b   1.000
_cell.length_c   1.000
_cell.angle_alpha   90.00
_cell.angle_beta   90.00
_cell.angle_gamma   90.00
#
_symmetry.space_group_name_H-M   'P 1'
#
loop_
_entity.id
_entity.type
_entity.pdbx_description
1 polymer ?
#
loop_
_entity_poly.entity_id
_entity_poly.type
_entity_poly.pdbx_seq_one_letter_code
_entity_poly.pdbx_strand_id
1 'polypeptide(L)'
;MAHLIEPTKASIRGHRWRGTFAEGHQFITALPQEIRSLTSVAIEAAQLYLVQGQYTLAAKTCEDQQPGSGEEGAVLELLQAFIGIGRYSKLKAALKTAQNMEGAWHLNTQGEEAKLSRQLQSMTIEETDEADALLSESRVLMVHYYWKILVVAAEQGLLDEKQTKAAAVFGLAPVLQQVLSEGRFREARFLIYSKAHLLNDTSQAVEELSSFLRYLTDPEWTIERALTLVDLAGLQLKSNSDAVLAQAAENFKLASNLFTKIGHTFGNIDIDLIRVSADRTISAGEIFLAKTRIADRYFEVQQYQNGIRCLAGAISPDMIVDTYYQDVVRSLELLDRKIGESGSEILKQLSLIHSVCQASLKAPEYGFALKSLESYFRNVPEEISPKYQSYMGVILSTVYSNFGETEKALEVARQALEIAMSSASYIDQSDAATQVGVRMLSLAREQSEGSDEFLGLTSSAVDFLKEWANKDAEHCYADGEAQKCLFIAEWDSNEQPWIERVKKHIPDSADPLMRIPVVDLELRLLMRQGRFSESLALSTRLVEQLQKVTDVSPFKKAQTLLSACIQAFACVQSTFRADQKLTPENTQSAVKLLWATLRVSHNALQLYRQANGVELVVDCTLFVWEVLNLAALTMPDDGHHELLVAFMDEMSQTERLCDKMRQSVVSVAGLQSLMHKRFLVSKKASLKLYSVAVDLALKLDDPANAWLSLQRGKARAFADSLGADCVIPQRLLDQINSDHAAYELLKEEQNILELLQEQNVNHVVAARRLTSLRKNMEGHPLLAEAARLRGQLFNLDLATEELKVALQATGLTADKVKFVDWYVPAMANTSHQKIHLFVRQLDGTTYTKQLPIIVDQVKDWIAKTLVYPDMATPPLARKMGNQLLKRMNALVEGLSDSTSEGDLLILSPSGPLNSVPLHALDVGKEPLIQRNLVVYASSVATLGQCLLRISPTPHADGQAHQTYSTKFFAVYEEPDRFTERDQIFEHIQSLPRSFPGTVALGPQVTKPHFLQECATANWIHYHGHARYSEDDILKSSLVLSDGNDIFNRTFELKDKDGELTGQTDTHLLEPPESRNDYEDNDSGSDCNSDDHTAVGDEGVDELLVSELFEATLPRGGVHFTIIACDSGTQDIAPGDEPLGIIPALLYAGATSVLGCQWPIDSRAGRAFSEAFYEEVASMQTGKTPEASRAVHLASGLRSTVMRMKKGELGAEFKQAYYWAPFVLHGLWYFSRG
;
A
#
# COMPACT_ATOMS: atom_id res chain seq x y z
N MET A 1 -50.89 22.35 -36.12
CA MET A 1 -49.86 21.97 -35.12
C MET A 1 -50.37 20.97 -34.09
N ALA A 2 -51.48 21.20 -33.38
CA ALA A 2 -52.02 20.26 -32.38
C ALA A 2 -52.22 18.81 -32.89
N HIS A 3 -52.66 18.61 -34.15
CA HIS A 3 -52.84 17.28 -34.76
C HIS A 3 -51.54 16.47 -34.98
N LEU A 4 -50.35 17.07 -34.85
CA LEU A 4 -49.06 16.40 -35.05
C LEU A 4 -48.36 16.03 -33.73
N ILE A 5 -48.83 16.53 -32.59
CA ILE A 5 -48.14 16.38 -31.29
C ILE A 5 -48.24 14.94 -30.77
N GLU A 6 -49.45 14.40 -30.62
CA GLU A 6 -49.65 13.06 -30.06
C GLU A 6 -49.05 11.94 -30.95
N PRO A 7 -49.15 11.99 -32.30
CA PRO A 7 -48.43 11.05 -33.16
C PRO A 7 -46.90 11.12 -33.00
N THR A 8 -46.36 12.32 -32.76
CA THR A 8 -44.92 12.53 -32.53
C THR A 8 -44.50 11.92 -31.19
N LYS A 9 -45.24 12.20 -30.11
CA LYS A 9 -45.03 11.60 -28.79
C LYS A 9 -45.12 10.07 -28.85
N ALA A 10 -46.15 9.53 -29.49
CA ALA A 10 -46.33 8.09 -29.65
C ALA A 10 -45.17 7.43 -30.43
N SER A 11 -44.61 8.12 -31.43
CA SER A 11 -43.44 7.64 -32.19
C SER A 11 -42.18 7.60 -31.31
N ILE A 12 -41.89 8.66 -30.55
CA ILE A 12 -40.76 8.70 -29.61
C ILE A 12 -40.89 7.60 -28.54
N ARG A 13 -42.08 7.46 -27.95
CA ARG A 13 -42.39 6.38 -27.01
C ARG A 13 -42.18 4.99 -27.62
N GLY A 14 -42.65 4.79 -28.84
CA GLY A 14 -42.49 3.55 -29.59
C GLY A 14 -41.01 3.17 -29.75
N HIS A 15 -40.15 4.14 -30.10
CA HIS A 15 -38.71 3.92 -30.19
C HIS A 15 -38.07 3.63 -28.83
N ARG A 16 -38.47 4.37 -27.77
CA ARG A 16 -38.00 4.13 -26.39
C ARG A 16 -38.33 2.71 -25.91
N TRP A 17 -39.55 2.24 -26.15
CA TRP A 17 -40.01 0.92 -25.68
C TRP A 17 -39.42 -0.26 -26.47
N ARG A 18 -39.15 -0.08 -27.76
CA ARG A 18 -38.47 -1.11 -28.57
C ARG A 18 -36.95 -1.10 -28.38
N GLY A 19 -36.41 -0.04 -27.75
CA GLY A 19 -34.98 0.17 -27.59
C GLY A 19 -34.27 0.60 -28.88
N THR A 20 -35.00 1.08 -29.88
CA THR A 20 -34.44 1.52 -31.17
C THR A 20 -33.91 2.96 -31.06
N PHE A 21 -32.90 3.16 -30.20
CA PHE A 21 -32.45 4.50 -29.81
C PHE A 21 -31.85 5.31 -30.97
N ALA A 22 -31.11 4.66 -31.87
CA ALA A 22 -30.54 5.31 -33.06
C ALA A 22 -31.61 5.93 -33.96
N GLU A 23 -32.67 5.16 -34.25
CA GLU A 23 -33.81 5.60 -35.05
C GLU A 23 -34.61 6.67 -34.32
N GLY A 24 -34.78 6.53 -33.00
CA GLY A 24 -35.42 7.55 -32.15
C GLY A 24 -34.65 8.88 -32.17
N HIS A 25 -33.33 8.85 -32.08
CA HIS A 25 -32.48 10.04 -32.19
C HIS A 25 -32.58 10.67 -33.58
N GLN A 26 -32.51 9.88 -34.65
CA GLN A 26 -32.70 10.36 -36.03
C GLN A 26 -34.09 10.99 -36.22
N PHE A 27 -35.13 10.37 -35.67
CA PHE A 27 -36.49 10.90 -35.70
C PHE A 27 -36.56 12.26 -34.99
N ILE A 28 -36.08 12.35 -33.75
CA ILE A 28 -36.08 13.60 -32.95
C ILE A 28 -35.29 14.72 -33.64
N THR A 29 -34.14 14.40 -34.23
CA THR A 29 -33.28 15.37 -34.92
C THR A 29 -33.81 15.81 -36.28
N ALA A 30 -34.67 15.00 -36.92
CA ALA A 30 -35.38 15.35 -38.15
C ALA A 30 -36.64 16.22 -37.91
N LEU A 31 -37.17 16.27 -36.69
CA LEU A 31 -38.33 17.11 -36.37
C LEU A 31 -38.00 18.61 -36.52
N PRO A 32 -38.93 19.44 -37.05
CA PRO A 32 -38.80 20.89 -37.05
C PRO A 32 -38.52 21.44 -35.64
N GLN A 33 -37.75 22.53 -35.56
CA GLN A 33 -37.35 23.13 -34.29
C GLN A 33 -38.56 23.53 -33.44
N GLU A 34 -39.64 24.01 -34.07
CA GLU A 34 -40.87 24.44 -33.42
C GLU A 34 -41.65 23.28 -32.78
N ILE A 35 -41.48 22.06 -33.27
CA ILE A 35 -42.09 20.84 -32.69
C ILE A 35 -41.20 20.30 -31.57
N ARG A 36 -39.88 20.32 -31.78
CA ARG A 36 -38.90 19.88 -30.78
C ARG A 36 -38.91 20.76 -29.53
N SER A 37 -39.22 22.05 -29.69
CA SER A 37 -39.31 23.02 -28.60
C SER A 37 -40.64 23.00 -27.84
N LEU A 38 -41.53 22.03 -28.11
CA LEU A 38 -42.74 21.82 -27.31
C LEU A 38 -42.41 21.02 -26.06
N THR A 39 -42.84 21.50 -24.88
CA THR A 39 -42.57 20.87 -23.57
C THR A 39 -42.91 19.38 -23.54
N SER A 40 -44.08 18.99 -24.03
CA SER A 40 -44.52 17.59 -24.06
C SER A 40 -43.70 16.69 -24.99
N VAL A 41 -43.12 17.22 -26.07
CA VAL A 41 -42.21 16.48 -26.96
C VAL A 41 -40.81 16.39 -26.35
N ALA A 42 -40.34 17.47 -25.73
CA ALA A 42 -39.05 17.52 -25.03
C ALA A 42 -39.02 16.53 -23.85
N ILE A 43 -40.11 16.41 -23.07
CA ILE A 43 -40.25 15.41 -22.01
C ILE A 43 -40.07 13.98 -22.54
N GLU A 44 -40.71 13.63 -23.66
CA GLU A 44 -40.58 12.28 -24.24
C GLU A 44 -39.17 12.01 -24.80
N ALA A 45 -38.57 13.00 -25.45
CA ALA A 45 -37.21 12.92 -25.98
C ALA A 45 -36.18 12.77 -24.84
N ALA A 46 -36.29 13.56 -23.78
CA ALA A 46 -35.42 13.47 -22.61
C ALA A 46 -35.55 12.11 -21.90
N GLN A 47 -36.77 11.58 -21.77
CA GLN A 47 -36.99 10.23 -21.24
C GLN A 47 -36.35 9.14 -22.12
N LEU A 48 -36.40 9.27 -23.45
CA LEU A 48 -35.71 8.35 -24.36
C LEU A 48 -34.20 8.36 -24.12
N TYR A 49 -33.59 9.55 -24.05
CA TYR A 49 -32.15 9.68 -23.80
C TYR A 49 -31.74 9.21 -22.40
N LEU A 50 -32.58 9.40 -21.37
CA LEU A 50 -32.33 8.86 -20.03
C LEU A 50 -32.33 7.33 -20.00
N VAL A 51 -33.30 6.68 -20.67
CA VAL A 51 -33.35 5.21 -20.78
C VAL A 51 -32.17 4.67 -21.61
N GLN A 52 -31.69 5.46 -22.57
CA GLN A 52 -30.49 5.19 -23.36
C GLN A 52 -29.19 5.32 -22.53
N GLY A 53 -29.20 6.13 -21.47
CA GLY A 53 -28.01 6.54 -20.73
C GLY A 53 -27.23 7.72 -21.33
N GLN A 54 -27.85 8.52 -22.20
CA GLN A 54 -27.25 9.69 -22.84
C GLN A 54 -27.62 10.98 -22.08
N TYR A 55 -26.95 11.22 -20.95
CA TYR A 55 -27.25 12.34 -20.05
C TYR A 55 -26.98 13.70 -20.69
N THR A 56 -25.94 13.81 -21.51
CA THR A 56 -25.64 15.05 -22.27
C THR A 56 -26.76 15.41 -23.25
N LEU A 57 -27.30 14.42 -23.97
CA LEU A 57 -28.41 14.65 -24.91
C LEU A 57 -29.72 14.95 -24.17
N ALA A 58 -29.97 14.26 -23.05
CA ALA A 58 -31.12 14.55 -22.20
C ALA A 58 -31.07 15.99 -21.67
N ALA A 59 -29.92 16.43 -21.16
CA ALA A 59 -29.71 17.79 -20.67
C ALA A 59 -29.95 18.83 -21.77
N LYS A 60 -29.32 18.64 -22.94
CA LYS A 60 -29.49 19.54 -24.10
C LYS A 60 -30.94 19.65 -24.55
N THR A 61 -31.71 18.56 -24.47
CA THR A 61 -33.14 18.55 -24.82
C THR A 61 -33.97 19.42 -23.87
N CYS A 62 -33.55 19.53 -22.60
CA CYS A 62 -34.27 20.29 -21.58
C CYS A 62 -33.74 21.72 -21.37
N GLU A 63 -32.50 22.04 -21.75
CA GLU A 63 -31.87 23.36 -21.54
C GLU A 63 -32.59 24.50 -22.31
N ASP A 64 -33.11 24.19 -23.50
CA ASP A 64 -33.80 25.17 -24.36
C ASP A 64 -35.28 25.41 -23.96
N GLN A 65 -35.71 24.91 -22.79
CA GLN A 65 -37.11 24.91 -22.36
C GLN A 65 -37.28 25.60 -21.01
N GLN A 66 -38.18 26.60 -20.93
CA GLN A 66 -38.60 27.17 -19.65
C GLN A 66 -39.77 26.37 -19.07
N PRO A 67 -39.78 26.06 -17.75
CA PRO A 67 -40.93 25.45 -17.09
C PRO A 67 -42.16 26.35 -17.24
N GLY A 68 -43.19 25.85 -17.93
CA GLY A 68 -44.49 26.54 -18.03
C GLY A 68 -45.34 26.39 -16.77
N SER A 69 -46.49 27.06 -16.69
CA SER A 69 -47.48 26.81 -15.65
C SER A 69 -48.27 25.52 -15.92
N GLY A 70 -48.46 24.67 -14.91
CA GLY A 70 -49.24 23.42 -15.01
C GLY A 70 -48.41 22.14 -14.82
N GLU A 71 -49.05 20.97 -14.97
CA GLU A 71 -48.44 19.66 -14.69
C GLU A 71 -47.27 19.32 -15.62
N GLU A 72 -47.35 19.63 -16.92
CA GLU A 72 -46.24 19.40 -17.86
C GLU A 72 -45.00 20.23 -17.50
N GLY A 73 -45.19 21.46 -17.02
CA GLY A 73 -44.10 22.30 -16.53
C GLY A 73 -43.43 21.70 -15.29
N ALA A 74 -44.22 21.17 -14.36
CA ALA A 74 -43.71 20.49 -13.16
C ALA A 74 -42.96 19.19 -13.50
N VAL A 75 -43.45 18.40 -14.47
CA VAL A 75 -42.71 17.22 -14.98
C VAL A 75 -41.36 17.63 -15.55
N LEU A 76 -41.33 18.67 -16.41
CA LEU A 76 -40.09 19.14 -17.02
C LEU A 76 -39.08 19.59 -15.95
N GLU A 77 -39.52 20.29 -14.92
CA GLU A 77 -38.65 20.79 -13.85
C GLU A 77 -38.10 19.62 -12.97
N LEU A 78 -38.92 18.61 -12.63
CA LEU A 78 -38.42 17.38 -11.98
C LEU A 78 -37.46 16.59 -12.87
N LEU A 79 -37.73 16.55 -14.18
CA LEU A 79 -36.88 15.86 -15.14
C LEU A 79 -35.52 16.56 -15.29
N GLN A 80 -35.51 17.89 -15.38
CA GLN A 80 -34.30 18.71 -15.36
C GLN A 80 -33.50 18.49 -14.07
N ALA A 81 -34.18 18.47 -12.92
CA ALA A 81 -33.57 18.17 -11.63
C ALA A 81 -32.93 16.77 -11.63
N PHE A 82 -33.64 15.74 -12.09
CA PHE A 82 -33.15 14.36 -12.17
C PHE A 82 -31.97 14.20 -13.16
N ILE A 83 -32.02 14.81 -14.34
CA ILE A 83 -30.88 14.84 -15.28
C ILE A 83 -29.67 15.50 -14.65
N GLY A 84 -29.90 16.59 -13.91
CA GLY A 84 -28.87 17.33 -13.16
C GLY A 84 -28.11 16.45 -12.17
N ILE A 85 -28.77 15.45 -11.54
CA ILE A 85 -28.16 14.51 -10.59
C ILE A 85 -27.05 13.67 -11.23
N GLY A 86 -26.93 13.60 -12.56
CA GLY A 86 -25.72 13.07 -13.21
C GLY A 86 -24.41 13.70 -12.71
N ARG A 87 -24.51 14.85 -12.03
CA ARG A 87 -23.52 15.50 -11.15
C ARG A 87 -24.03 15.55 -9.71
N TYR A 88 -23.23 15.08 -8.76
CA TYR A 88 -23.56 15.12 -7.33
C TYR A 88 -23.71 16.55 -6.82
N SER A 89 -22.93 17.51 -7.33
CA SER A 89 -23.00 18.92 -6.96
C SER A 89 -24.42 19.52 -7.12
N LYS A 90 -25.22 18.95 -8.02
CA LYS A 90 -26.61 19.36 -8.29
C LYS A 90 -27.66 18.61 -7.45
N LEU A 91 -27.29 17.55 -6.73
CA LEU A 91 -28.23 16.69 -6.03
C LEU A 91 -29.00 17.43 -4.92
N LYS A 92 -28.33 18.30 -4.14
CA LYS A 92 -29.00 19.12 -3.13
C LYS A 92 -30.05 20.07 -3.74
N ALA A 93 -29.73 20.65 -4.89
CA ALA A 93 -30.67 21.50 -5.61
C ALA A 93 -31.86 20.70 -6.15
N ALA A 94 -31.60 19.51 -6.73
CA ALA A 94 -32.64 18.61 -7.20
C ALA A 94 -33.58 18.14 -6.08
N LEU A 95 -33.03 17.80 -4.91
CA LEU A 95 -33.80 17.44 -3.72
C LEU A 95 -34.71 18.61 -3.29
N LYS A 96 -34.18 19.83 -3.25
CA LYS A 96 -34.97 21.03 -2.91
C LYS A 96 -36.11 21.27 -3.91
N THR A 97 -35.85 21.08 -5.20
CA THR A 97 -36.89 21.15 -6.24
C THR A 97 -37.99 20.12 -6.00
N ALA A 98 -37.64 18.86 -5.72
CA ALA A 98 -38.62 17.82 -5.43
C ALA A 98 -39.46 18.13 -4.17
N GLN A 99 -38.82 18.61 -3.10
CA GLN A 99 -39.49 18.98 -1.84
C GLN A 99 -40.45 20.18 -2.01
N ASN A 100 -40.06 21.19 -2.80
CA ASN A 100 -40.94 22.33 -3.09
C ASN A 100 -42.20 21.89 -3.84
N MET A 101 -42.07 20.92 -4.73
CA MET A 101 -43.21 20.40 -5.50
C MET A 101 -44.13 19.49 -4.69
N GLU A 102 -43.62 18.79 -3.68
CA GLU A 102 -44.43 17.95 -2.79
C GLU A 102 -45.60 18.74 -2.20
N GLY A 103 -45.33 19.93 -1.68
CA GLY A 103 -46.35 20.81 -1.07
C GLY A 103 -47.28 21.46 -2.08
N ALA A 104 -46.77 21.84 -3.25
CA ALA A 104 -47.57 22.50 -4.29
C ALA A 104 -48.51 21.54 -5.03
N TRP A 105 -48.13 20.26 -5.12
CA TRP A 105 -48.84 19.27 -5.93
C TRP A 105 -49.34 18.08 -5.13
N HIS A 106 -49.14 17.97 -3.81
CA HIS A 106 -49.59 16.81 -3.01
C HIS A 106 -49.05 15.47 -3.55
N LEU A 107 -47.74 15.38 -3.79
CA LEU A 107 -47.09 14.17 -4.33
C LEU A 107 -46.83 13.09 -3.27
N ASN A 108 -46.96 13.44 -1.97
CA ASN A 108 -46.84 12.54 -0.83
C ASN A 108 -48.19 12.41 -0.11
N THR A 109 -48.70 11.18 0.00
CA THR A 109 -50.09 10.87 0.40
C THR A 109 -50.23 10.49 1.88
N GLN A 110 -49.29 10.85 2.77
CA GLN A 110 -49.49 10.64 4.22
C GLN A 110 -50.74 11.38 4.78
N GLY A 111 -51.26 12.39 4.07
CA GLY A 111 -52.48 13.12 4.43
C GLY A 111 -53.77 12.68 3.74
N GLU A 112 -53.71 11.87 2.67
CA GLU A 112 -54.89 11.57 1.84
C GLU A 112 -55.69 10.37 2.33
N GLU A 113 -55.12 9.43 3.08
CA GLU A 113 -55.92 8.37 3.72
C GLU A 113 -57.01 8.95 4.64
N ALA A 114 -56.74 10.07 5.33
CA ALA A 114 -57.75 10.75 6.15
C ALA A 114 -58.85 11.44 5.34
N LYS A 115 -58.62 11.69 4.04
CA LYS A 115 -59.56 12.38 3.13
C LYS A 115 -60.33 11.38 2.27
N LEU A 116 -59.65 10.37 1.71
CA LEU A 116 -60.24 9.24 1.00
C LEU A 116 -61.03 8.32 1.93
N SER A 117 -60.56 8.05 3.17
CA SER A 117 -61.35 7.29 4.15
C SER A 117 -62.57 8.09 4.64
N ARG A 118 -62.51 9.42 4.66
CA ARG A 118 -63.69 10.27 4.97
C ARG A 118 -64.67 10.34 3.79
N GLN A 119 -64.18 10.42 2.55
CA GLN A 119 -65.01 10.41 1.34
C GLN A 119 -65.67 9.05 1.09
N LEU A 120 -64.99 7.95 1.38
CA LEU A 120 -65.54 6.59 1.30
C LEU A 120 -66.53 6.27 2.44
N GLN A 121 -66.44 6.96 3.59
CA GLN A 121 -67.41 6.83 4.69
C GLN A 121 -68.63 7.75 4.56
N SER A 122 -68.63 8.72 3.64
CA SER A 122 -69.72 9.69 3.48
C SER A 122 -70.52 9.54 2.18
N MET A 123 -70.57 8.35 1.58
CA MET A 123 -71.45 8.07 0.44
C MET A 123 -72.88 7.73 0.91
N THR A 124 -73.63 8.76 1.31
CA THR A 124 -75.08 8.81 1.13
C THR A 124 -75.39 9.92 0.12
N ILE A 125 -75.88 9.49 -1.03
CA ILE A 125 -76.64 10.19 -2.07
C ILE A 125 -76.79 11.70 -1.82
N GLU A 126 -76.04 12.51 -2.57
CA GLU A 126 -76.54 13.72 -3.22
C GLU A 126 -75.60 14.09 -4.37
N GLU A 127 -76.19 14.42 -5.52
CA GLU A 127 -75.54 14.75 -6.78
C GLU A 127 -74.64 15.98 -6.60
N THR A 128 -73.32 15.79 -6.68
CA THR A 128 -72.37 16.87 -6.97
C THR A 128 -71.60 16.54 -8.24
N ASP A 129 -71.75 17.42 -9.21
CA ASP A 129 -71.21 17.47 -10.56
C ASP A 129 -69.70 17.79 -10.56
N GLU A 130 -68.88 17.02 -9.85
CA GLU A 130 -67.42 16.99 -10.04
C GLU A 130 -67.06 15.66 -10.68
N ALA A 131 -66.86 15.68 -12.00
CA ALA A 131 -66.32 14.57 -12.76
C ALA A 131 -65.07 14.01 -12.05
N ASP A 132 -65.04 12.69 -11.82
CA ASP A 132 -63.84 11.95 -11.42
C ASP A 132 -62.62 12.49 -12.19
N ALA A 133 -61.74 13.21 -11.50
CA ALA A 133 -60.57 13.80 -12.12
C ALA A 133 -59.62 12.67 -12.54
N LEU A 134 -59.72 12.23 -13.81
CA LEU A 134 -58.81 11.26 -14.40
C LEU A 134 -57.36 11.67 -14.14
N LEU A 135 -56.56 10.74 -13.60
CA LEU A 135 -55.14 10.96 -13.33
C LEU A 135 -54.41 11.24 -14.65
N SER A 136 -53.75 12.39 -14.80
CA SER A 136 -53.01 12.67 -16.05
C SER A 136 -51.71 11.83 -16.16
N GLU A 137 -51.20 11.64 -17.37
CA GLU A 137 -49.87 11.03 -17.58
C GLU A 137 -48.76 11.87 -16.92
N SER A 138 -48.87 13.19 -16.99
CA SER A 138 -47.96 14.12 -16.33
C SER A 138 -47.91 13.88 -14.83
N ARG A 139 -49.06 13.62 -14.20
CA ARG A 139 -49.16 13.31 -12.78
C ARG A 139 -48.41 12.02 -12.40
N VAL A 140 -48.50 10.98 -13.22
CA VAL A 140 -47.74 9.73 -13.03
C VAL A 140 -46.23 9.98 -13.14
N LEU A 141 -45.80 10.76 -14.13
CA LEU A 141 -44.39 11.12 -14.30
C LEU A 141 -43.85 11.97 -13.15
N MET A 142 -44.65 12.91 -12.62
CA MET A 142 -44.27 13.70 -11.44
C MET A 142 -43.99 12.81 -10.25
N VAL A 143 -44.90 11.88 -9.93
CA VAL A 143 -44.74 10.95 -8.80
C VAL A 143 -43.52 10.06 -8.99
N HIS A 144 -43.29 9.56 -10.21
CA HIS A 144 -42.14 8.73 -10.54
C HIS A 144 -40.81 9.47 -10.37
N TYR A 145 -40.66 10.68 -10.92
CA TYR A 145 -39.41 11.44 -10.80
C TYR A 145 -39.20 12.03 -9.41
N TYR A 146 -40.27 12.44 -8.71
CA TYR A 146 -40.20 12.84 -7.30
C TYR A 146 -39.56 11.74 -6.46
N TRP A 147 -40.14 10.53 -6.47
CA TRP A 147 -39.60 9.42 -5.67
C TRP A 147 -38.22 8.98 -6.13
N LYS A 148 -37.91 9.02 -7.44
CA LYS A 148 -36.55 8.75 -7.92
C LYS A 148 -35.51 9.74 -7.37
N ILE A 149 -35.81 11.03 -7.34
CA ILE A 149 -34.91 12.04 -6.79
C ILE A 149 -34.69 11.79 -5.30
N LEU A 150 -35.76 11.55 -4.54
CA LEU A 150 -35.66 11.27 -3.11
C LEU A 150 -34.86 10.00 -2.83
N VAL A 151 -35.14 8.91 -3.56
CA VAL A 151 -34.40 7.64 -3.41
C VAL A 151 -32.92 7.83 -3.74
N VAL A 152 -32.58 8.51 -4.85
CA VAL A 152 -31.17 8.78 -5.18
C VAL A 152 -30.52 9.67 -4.12
N ALA A 153 -31.22 10.67 -3.58
CA ALA A 153 -30.72 11.48 -2.47
C ALA A 153 -30.47 10.64 -1.20
N ALA A 154 -31.35 9.69 -0.89
CA ALA A 154 -31.18 8.74 0.21
C ALA A 154 -29.98 7.81 -0.03
N GLU A 155 -29.86 7.22 -1.22
CA GLU A 155 -28.75 6.33 -1.60
C GLU A 155 -27.39 7.04 -1.57
N GLN A 156 -27.38 8.36 -1.76
CA GLN A 156 -26.19 9.23 -1.66
C GLN A 156 -25.99 9.83 -0.25
N GLY A 157 -26.79 9.42 0.74
CA GLY A 157 -26.61 9.79 2.14
C GLY A 157 -27.13 11.17 2.54
N LEU A 158 -28.01 11.80 1.76
CA LEU A 158 -28.66 13.07 2.12
C LEU A 158 -29.97 12.87 2.92
N LEU A 159 -30.58 11.70 2.83
CA LEU A 159 -31.80 11.30 3.54
C LEU A 159 -31.61 9.90 4.17
N ASP A 160 -32.44 9.54 5.14
CA ASP A 160 -32.46 8.18 5.68
C ASP A 160 -32.93 7.19 4.60
N GLU A 161 -32.06 6.27 4.21
CA GLU A 161 -32.31 5.37 3.07
C GLU A 161 -33.48 4.43 3.33
N LYS A 162 -33.56 3.82 4.52
CA LYS A 162 -34.58 2.83 4.87
C LYS A 162 -35.96 3.46 4.93
N GLN A 163 -36.10 4.60 5.60
CA GLN A 163 -37.34 5.35 5.71
C GLN A 163 -37.78 5.90 4.36
N THR A 164 -36.85 6.44 3.57
CA THR A 164 -37.16 7.00 2.24
C THR A 164 -37.61 5.91 1.28
N LYS A 165 -36.95 4.75 1.25
CA LYS A 165 -37.37 3.61 0.41
C LYS A 165 -38.75 3.08 0.84
N ALA A 166 -39.02 2.97 2.15
CA ALA A 166 -40.33 2.57 2.65
C ALA A 166 -41.43 3.59 2.31
N ALA A 167 -41.15 4.88 2.49
CA ALA A 167 -42.06 5.97 2.12
C ALA A 167 -42.33 5.98 0.61
N ALA A 168 -41.32 5.70 -0.22
CA ALA A 168 -41.48 5.58 -1.66
C ALA A 168 -42.37 4.40 -2.05
N VAL A 169 -42.19 3.22 -1.45
CA VAL A 169 -43.07 2.06 -1.68
C VAL A 169 -44.52 2.40 -1.33
N PHE A 170 -44.74 3.07 -0.19
CA PHE A 170 -46.08 3.48 0.25
C PHE A 170 -46.68 4.56 -0.67
N GLY A 171 -45.90 5.59 -1.02
CA GLY A 171 -46.35 6.70 -1.86
C GLY A 171 -46.61 6.31 -3.32
N LEU A 172 -45.94 5.29 -3.84
CA LEU A 172 -46.19 4.77 -5.19
C LEU A 172 -47.48 3.94 -5.28
N ALA A 173 -47.96 3.36 -4.18
CA ALA A 173 -49.04 2.38 -4.19
C ALA A 173 -50.42 2.92 -4.63
N PRO A 174 -50.91 4.08 -4.16
CA PRO A 174 -52.22 4.62 -4.57
C PRO A 174 -52.29 4.93 -6.07
N VAL A 175 -51.23 5.56 -6.59
CA VAL A 175 -51.10 5.92 -8.00
C VAL A 175 -51.05 4.66 -8.85
N LEU A 176 -50.28 3.65 -8.42
CA LEU A 176 -50.22 2.37 -9.09
C LEU A 176 -51.58 1.67 -9.15
N GLN A 177 -52.33 1.64 -8.03
CA GLN A 177 -53.63 0.99 -7.96
C GLN A 177 -54.63 1.65 -8.92
N GLN A 178 -54.65 2.98 -8.97
CA GLN A 178 -55.51 3.74 -9.87
C GLN A 178 -55.17 3.49 -11.35
N VAL A 179 -53.88 3.57 -11.72
CA VAL A 179 -53.41 3.33 -13.09
C VAL A 179 -53.71 1.89 -13.54
N LEU A 180 -53.62 0.91 -12.63
CA LEU A 180 -54.02 -0.47 -12.91
C LEU A 180 -55.53 -0.61 -13.14
N SER A 181 -56.37 0.06 -12.33
CA SER A 181 -57.83 0.03 -12.51
C SER A 181 -58.30 0.70 -13.81
N GLU A 182 -57.55 1.69 -14.29
CA GLU A 182 -57.79 2.38 -15.55
C GLU A 182 -57.25 1.61 -16.78
N GLY A 183 -56.59 0.46 -16.58
CA GLY A 183 -56.04 -0.36 -17.66
C GLY A 183 -54.79 0.23 -18.34
N ARG A 184 -54.13 1.22 -17.72
CA ARG A 184 -52.95 1.92 -18.26
C ARG A 184 -51.65 1.17 -17.94
N PHE A 185 -51.54 -0.07 -18.41
CA PHE A 185 -50.49 -1.00 -17.98
C PHE A 185 -49.05 -0.55 -18.29
N ARG A 186 -48.82 0.26 -19.33
CA ARG A 186 -47.49 0.83 -19.62
C ARG A 186 -47.00 1.76 -18.53
N GLU A 187 -47.91 2.53 -17.96
CA GLU A 187 -47.63 3.46 -16.87
C GLU A 187 -47.48 2.72 -15.55
N ALA A 188 -48.38 1.76 -15.29
CA ALA A 188 -48.32 0.89 -14.11
C ALA A 188 -46.98 0.17 -14.00
N ARG A 189 -46.43 -0.26 -15.14
CA ARG A 189 -45.13 -0.92 -15.22
C ARG A 189 -43.99 -0.09 -14.62
N PHE A 190 -43.90 1.22 -14.89
CA PHE A 190 -42.83 2.06 -14.34
C PHE A 190 -42.88 2.13 -12.80
N LEU A 191 -44.09 2.20 -12.26
CA LEU A 191 -44.34 2.28 -10.82
C LEU A 191 -44.08 0.93 -10.14
N ILE A 192 -44.56 -0.19 -10.73
CA ILE A 192 -44.32 -1.55 -10.22
C ILE A 192 -42.83 -1.86 -10.18
N TYR A 193 -42.09 -1.44 -11.20
CA TYR A 193 -40.67 -1.73 -11.30
C TYR A 193 -39.92 -0.98 -10.22
N SER A 194 -40.21 0.32 -10.07
CA SER A 194 -39.63 1.13 -9.01
C SER A 194 -39.99 0.55 -7.64
N LYS A 195 -41.25 0.19 -7.41
CA LYS A 195 -41.72 -0.42 -6.16
C LYS A 195 -41.02 -1.76 -5.89
N ALA A 196 -40.95 -2.67 -6.86
CA ALA A 196 -40.34 -3.99 -6.70
C ALA A 196 -38.84 -3.91 -6.40
N HIS A 197 -38.12 -2.93 -6.94
CA HIS A 197 -36.71 -2.69 -6.63
C HIS A 197 -36.48 -2.05 -5.26
N LEU A 198 -37.49 -1.42 -4.67
CA LEU A 198 -37.44 -0.81 -3.34
C LEU A 198 -37.85 -1.78 -2.22
N LEU A 199 -38.43 -2.94 -2.57
CA LEU A 199 -38.82 -3.97 -1.60
C LEU A 199 -37.59 -4.74 -1.11
N ASN A 200 -37.45 -4.84 0.22
CA ASN A 200 -36.39 -5.63 0.85
C ASN A 200 -36.64 -7.14 0.75
N ASP A 201 -37.90 -7.58 0.72
CA ASP A 201 -38.28 -8.99 0.62
C ASP A 201 -38.44 -9.43 -0.84
N THR A 202 -37.57 -10.33 -1.29
CA THR A 202 -37.60 -10.88 -2.65
C THR A 202 -38.92 -11.62 -2.94
N SER A 203 -39.54 -12.23 -1.93
CA SER A 203 -40.82 -12.95 -2.09
C SER A 203 -41.96 -11.99 -2.40
N GLN A 204 -42.00 -10.83 -1.73
CA GLN A 204 -42.97 -9.77 -2.01
C GLN A 204 -42.77 -9.19 -3.42
N ALA A 205 -41.53 -8.96 -3.82
CA ALA A 205 -41.23 -8.50 -5.18
C ALA A 205 -41.65 -9.52 -6.26
N VAL A 206 -41.43 -10.81 -6.01
CA VAL A 206 -41.89 -11.91 -6.88
C VAL A 206 -43.42 -11.95 -6.96
N GLU A 207 -44.13 -11.77 -5.84
CA GLU A 207 -45.59 -11.76 -5.80
C GLU A 207 -46.19 -10.57 -6.57
N GLU A 208 -45.63 -9.37 -6.40
CA GLU A 208 -46.04 -8.15 -7.11
C GLU A 208 -45.88 -8.33 -8.63
N LEU A 209 -44.72 -8.79 -9.10
CA LEU A 209 -44.48 -9.03 -10.53
C LEU A 209 -45.34 -10.17 -11.09
N SER A 210 -45.56 -11.23 -10.32
CA SER A 210 -46.42 -12.35 -10.72
C SER A 210 -47.88 -11.93 -10.83
N SER A 211 -48.35 -11.07 -9.92
CA SER A 211 -49.69 -10.50 -9.96
C SER A 211 -49.86 -9.58 -11.16
N PHE A 212 -48.86 -8.74 -11.45
CA PHE A 212 -48.89 -7.86 -12.63
C PHE A 212 -48.94 -8.65 -13.94
N LEU A 213 -48.21 -9.76 -14.05
CA LEU A 213 -48.17 -10.61 -15.24
C LEU A 213 -49.56 -11.14 -15.64
N ARG A 214 -50.50 -11.29 -14.68
CA ARG A 214 -51.87 -11.73 -14.93
C ARG A 214 -52.69 -10.69 -15.71
N TYR A 215 -52.36 -9.41 -15.63
CA TYR A 215 -52.99 -8.34 -16.41
C TYR A 215 -52.47 -8.30 -17.86
N LEU A 216 -51.26 -8.82 -18.12
CA LEU A 216 -50.56 -8.73 -19.40
C LEU A 216 -50.86 -9.93 -20.32
N THR A 217 -52.14 -10.26 -20.49
CA THR A 217 -52.60 -11.39 -21.32
C THR A 217 -52.92 -11.01 -22.77
N ASP A 218 -53.27 -9.74 -23.01
CA ASP A 218 -53.55 -9.22 -24.35
C ASP A 218 -52.26 -9.09 -25.20
N PRO A 219 -52.28 -9.47 -26.50
CA PRO A 219 -51.18 -9.22 -27.44
C PRO A 219 -50.65 -7.77 -27.49
N GLU A 220 -51.46 -6.76 -27.16
CA GLU A 220 -51.03 -5.35 -27.13
C GLU A 220 -49.89 -5.09 -26.12
N TRP A 221 -49.83 -5.87 -25.03
CA TRP A 221 -48.87 -5.71 -23.93
C TRP A 221 -47.67 -6.65 -24.01
N THR A 222 -47.32 -7.09 -25.22
CA THR A 222 -46.26 -8.08 -25.44
C THR A 222 -44.90 -7.62 -24.90
N ILE A 223 -44.59 -6.32 -24.99
CA ILE A 223 -43.31 -5.75 -24.52
C ILE A 223 -43.25 -5.80 -23.00
N GLU A 224 -44.31 -5.30 -22.35
CA GLU A 224 -44.46 -5.25 -20.91
C GLU A 224 -44.42 -6.67 -20.33
N ARG A 225 -45.09 -7.62 -20.98
CA ARG A 225 -45.08 -9.03 -20.62
C ARG A 225 -43.67 -9.62 -20.70
N ALA A 226 -42.97 -9.40 -21.80
CA ALA A 226 -41.63 -9.94 -22.02
C ALA A 226 -40.65 -9.45 -20.95
N LEU A 227 -40.62 -8.14 -20.69
CA LEU A 227 -39.72 -7.59 -19.68
C LEU A 227 -40.13 -8.01 -18.26
N THR A 228 -41.42 -8.10 -17.92
CA THR A 228 -41.86 -8.60 -16.59
C THR A 228 -41.45 -10.05 -16.35
N LEU A 229 -41.47 -10.89 -17.40
CA LEU A 229 -40.94 -12.25 -17.33
C LEU A 229 -39.43 -12.29 -17.06
N VAL A 230 -38.65 -11.35 -17.63
CA VAL A 230 -37.20 -11.24 -17.38
C VAL A 230 -36.91 -10.89 -15.93
N ASP A 231 -37.56 -9.85 -15.38
CA ASP A 231 -37.32 -9.42 -13.99
C ASP A 231 -37.76 -10.49 -12.99
N LEU A 232 -38.91 -11.13 -13.24
CA LEU A 232 -39.39 -12.25 -12.44
C LEU A 232 -38.38 -13.41 -12.46
N ALA A 233 -37.90 -13.81 -13.64
CA ALA A 233 -36.89 -14.86 -13.76
C ALA A 233 -35.57 -14.48 -13.08
N GLY A 234 -35.15 -13.22 -13.16
CA GLY A 234 -33.96 -12.70 -12.47
C GLY A 234 -34.05 -12.80 -10.95
N LEU A 235 -35.21 -12.49 -10.36
CA LEU A 235 -35.44 -12.70 -8.92
C LEU A 235 -35.49 -14.18 -8.55
N GLN A 236 -36.12 -15.01 -9.39
CA GLN A 236 -36.23 -16.46 -9.18
C GLN A 236 -34.87 -17.18 -9.19
N LEU A 237 -33.88 -16.69 -9.97
CA LEU A 237 -32.51 -17.22 -9.97
C LEU A 237 -31.78 -17.10 -8.62
N LYS A 238 -32.28 -16.28 -7.69
CA LYS A 238 -31.73 -16.19 -6.33
C LYS A 238 -32.17 -17.36 -5.42
N SER A 239 -33.09 -18.20 -5.88
CA SER A 239 -33.61 -19.35 -5.12
C SER A 239 -32.69 -20.57 -5.23
N ASN A 240 -32.63 -21.38 -4.17
CA ASN A 240 -31.97 -22.70 -4.18
C ASN A 240 -32.91 -23.85 -4.57
N SER A 241 -34.15 -23.57 -4.99
CA SER A 241 -35.13 -24.58 -5.37
C SER A 241 -35.06 -24.90 -6.86
N ASP A 242 -34.77 -26.16 -7.21
CA ASP A 242 -34.72 -26.64 -8.59
C ASP A 242 -36.01 -26.34 -9.38
N ALA A 243 -37.17 -26.42 -8.72
CA ALA A 243 -38.45 -26.10 -9.33
C ALA A 243 -38.57 -24.62 -9.70
N VAL A 244 -38.06 -23.73 -8.84
CA VAL A 244 -38.05 -22.27 -9.08
C VAL A 244 -37.04 -21.92 -10.18
N LEU A 245 -35.88 -22.58 -10.20
CA LEU A 245 -34.88 -22.41 -11.26
C LEU A 245 -35.39 -22.90 -12.62
N ALA A 246 -36.14 -24.00 -12.67
CA ALA A 246 -36.79 -24.47 -13.89
C ALA A 246 -37.84 -23.47 -14.40
N GLN A 247 -38.63 -22.88 -13.49
CA GLN A 247 -39.59 -21.83 -13.84
C GLN A 247 -38.90 -20.56 -14.38
N ALA A 248 -37.77 -20.16 -13.79
CA ALA A 248 -36.97 -19.05 -14.28
C ALA A 248 -36.48 -19.29 -15.72
N ALA A 249 -36.00 -20.51 -16.02
CA ALA A 249 -35.55 -20.90 -17.35
C ALA A 249 -36.70 -20.86 -18.39
N GLU A 250 -37.90 -21.31 -18.00
CA GLU A 250 -39.09 -21.21 -18.85
C GLU A 250 -39.48 -19.74 -19.10
N ASN A 251 -39.46 -18.91 -18.06
CA ASN A 251 -39.77 -17.48 -18.16
C ASN A 251 -38.80 -16.75 -19.10
N PHE A 252 -37.48 -17.03 -19.03
CA PHE A 252 -36.51 -16.48 -19.99
C PHE A 252 -36.78 -16.94 -21.42
N LYS A 253 -37.12 -18.22 -21.62
CA LYS A 253 -37.44 -18.76 -22.96
C LYS A 253 -38.66 -18.05 -23.56
N LEU A 254 -39.71 -17.86 -22.75
CA LEU A 254 -40.91 -17.13 -23.17
C LEU A 254 -40.58 -15.68 -23.50
N ALA A 255 -39.87 -14.97 -22.62
CA ALA A 255 -39.45 -13.58 -22.85
C ALA A 255 -38.62 -13.43 -24.14
N SER A 256 -37.67 -14.33 -24.38
CA SER A 256 -36.81 -14.28 -25.57
C SER A 256 -37.59 -14.46 -26.88
N ASN A 257 -38.55 -15.38 -26.90
CA ASN A 257 -39.45 -15.54 -28.05
C ASN A 257 -40.28 -14.28 -28.31
N LEU A 258 -40.76 -13.64 -27.25
CA LEU A 258 -41.52 -12.39 -27.36
C LEU A 258 -40.65 -11.24 -27.88
N PHE A 259 -39.45 -11.02 -27.32
CA PHE A 259 -38.53 -9.98 -27.80
C PHE A 259 -38.17 -10.12 -29.27
N THR A 260 -37.91 -11.36 -29.71
CA THR A 260 -37.59 -11.67 -31.10
C THR A 260 -38.77 -11.34 -32.02
N LYS A 261 -40.00 -11.67 -31.61
CA LYS A 261 -41.21 -11.38 -32.37
C LYS A 261 -41.46 -9.87 -32.55
N ILE A 262 -41.16 -9.06 -31.54
CA ILE A 262 -41.41 -7.60 -31.55
C ILE A 262 -40.23 -6.77 -32.05
N GLY A 263 -39.08 -7.40 -32.34
CA GLY A 263 -37.87 -6.69 -32.76
C GLY A 263 -37.26 -5.80 -31.67
N HIS A 264 -37.35 -6.20 -30.40
CA HIS A 264 -36.77 -5.42 -29.29
C HIS A 264 -35.24 -5.56 -29.30
N THR A 265 -34.53 -4.43 -29.27
CA THR A 265 -33.08 -4.40 -29.59
C THR A 265 -32.19 -4.93 -28.47
N PHE A 266 -32.54 -4.70 -27.19
CA PHE A 266 -31.67 -5.07 -26.06
C PHE A 266 -32.24 -6.13 -25.09
N GLY A 267 -33.52 -6.50 -25.17
CA GLY A 267 -34.15 -7.41 -24.19
C GLY A 267 -33.54 -8.82 -24.18
N ASN A 268 -33.14 -9.34 -25.35
CA ASN A 268 -32.38 -10.60 -25.42
C ASN A 268 -30.95 -10.45 -24.85
N ILE A 269 -30.36 -9.24 -24.92
CA ILE A 269 -29.06 -8.95 -24.32
C ILE A 269 -29.19 -8.96 -22.78
N ASP A 270 -30.28 -8.41 -22.22
CA ASP A 270 -30.55 -8.46 -20.78
C ASP A 270 -30.70 -9.90 -20.26
N ILE A 271 -31.39 -10.77 -21.01
CA ILE A 271 -31.51 -12.19 -20.68
C ILE A 271 -30.12 -12.85 -20.63
N ASP A 272 -29.28 -12.61 -21.64
CA ASP A 272 -27.92 -13.16 -21.68
C ASP A 272 -27.08 -12.66 -20.49
N LEU A 273 -27.15 -11.37 -20.16
CA LEU A 273 -26.44 -10.79 -19.02
C LEU A 273 -26.86 -11.42 -17.69
N ILE A 274 -28.16 -11.56 -17.46
CA ILE A 274 -28.70 -12.12 -16.21
C ILE A 274 -28.29 -13.58 -16.07
N ARG A 275 -28.39 -14.36 -17.16
CA ARG A 275 -28.00 -15.79 -17.16
C ARG A 275 -26.51 -15.96 -16.91
N VAL A 276 -25.65 -15.23 -17.63
CA VAL A 276 -24.20 -15.28 -17.44
C VAL A 276 -23.81 -14.85 -16.01
N SER A 277 -24.50 -13.84 -15.46
CA SER A 277 -24.20 -13.35 -14.10
C SER A 277 -24.63 -14.33 -13.00
N ALA A 278 -25.59 -15.21 -13.27
CA ALA A 278 -26.07 -16.22 -12.34
C ALA A 278 -25.43 -17.62 -12.56
N ASP A 279 -24.66 -17.79 -13.64
CA ASP A 279 -24.06 -19.07 -13.98
C ASP A 279 -22.88 -19.38 -13.05
N ARG A 280 -23.04 -20.41 -12.23
CA ARG A 280 -22.04 -20.88 -11.26
C ARG A 280 -21.10 -21.95 -11.84
N THR A 281 -21.29 -22.36 -13.09
CA THR A 281 -20.55 -23.47 -13.72
C THR A 281 -19.32 -23.02 -14.50
N ILE A 282 -19.29 -21.74 -14.89
CA ILE A 282 -18.20 -21.12 -15.66
C ILE A 282 -17.29 -20.29 -14.76
N SER A 283 -16.02 -20.16 -15.14
CA SER A 283 -15.01 -19.42 -14.38
C SER A 283 -15.24 -17.90 -14.41
N ALA A 284 -14.69 -17.18 -13.44
CA ALA A 284 -14.76 -15.71 -13.40
C ALA A 284 -14.17 -15.04 -14.66
N GLY A 285 -13.15 -15.64 -15.29
CA GLY A 285 -12.57 -15.17 -16.55
C GLY A 285 -13.49 -15.37 -17.75
N GLU A 286 -14.20 -16.50 -17.82
CA GLU A 286 -15.20 -16.75 -18.85
C GLU A 286 -16.42 -15.82 -18.71
N ILE A 287 -16.86 -15.57 -17.47
CA ILE A 287 -17.90 -14.58 -17.17
C ILE A 287 -17.46 -13.19 -17.65
N PHE A 288 -16.20 -12.80 -17.39
CA PHE A 288 -15.64 -11.54 -17.86
C PHE A 288 -15.70 -11.42 -19.38
N LEU A 289 -15.16 -12.39 -20.12
CA LEU A 289 -15.19 -12.37 -21.60
C LEU A 289 -16.62 -12.37 -22.16
N ALA A 290 -17.53 -13.10 -21.53
CA ALA A 290 -18.95 -13.09 -21.89
C ALA A 290 -19.56 -11.69 -21.66
N LYS A 291 -19.34 -11.09 -20.50
CA LYS A 291 -19.82 -9.74 -20.17
C LYS A 291 -19.23 -8.65 -21.08
N THR A 292 -17.97 -8.74 -21.48
CA THR A 292 -17.37 -7.79 -22.44
C THR A 292 -18.05 -7.87 -23.81
N ARG A 293 -18.30 -9.08 -24.33
CA ARG A 293 -19.05 -9.27 -25.58
C ARG A 293 -20.51 -8.80 -25.47
N ILE A 294 -21.13 -8.99 -24.32
CA ILE A 294 -22.48 -8.49 -24.03
C ILE A 294 -22.48 -6.95 -23.98
N ALA A 295 -21.47 -6.33 -23.38
CA ALA A 295 -21.30 -4.87 -23.38
C ALA A 295 -21.14 -4.30 -24.78
N ASP A 296 -20.32 -4.93 -25.63
CA ASP A 296 -20.17 -4.54 -27.05
C ASP A 296 -21.54 -4.55 -27.77
N ARG A 297 -22.34 -5.61 -27.58
CA ARG A 297 -23.72 -5.69 -28.14
C ARG A 297 -24.64 -4.58 -27.63
N TYR A 298 -24.54 -4.19 -26.35
CA TYR A 298 -25.29 -3.04 -25.84
C TYR A 298 -24.87 -1.74 -26.54
N PHE A 299 -23.57 -1.53 -26.76
CA PHE A 299 -23.08 -0.33 -27.45
C PHE A 299 -23.46 -0.32 -28.94
N GLU A 300 -23.51 -1.46 -29.61
CA GLU A 300 -23.99 -1.59 -30.99
C GLU A 300 -25.45 -1.11 -31.15
N VAL A 301 -26.32 -1.44 -30.18
CA VAL A 301 -27.71 -0.96 -30.15
C VAL A 301 -27.87 0.40 -29.46
N GLN A 302 -26.74 1.08 -29.17
CA GLN A 302 -26.65 2.39 -28.52
C GLN A 302 -27.30 2.45 -27.12
N GLN A 303 -27.31 1.34 -26.39
CA GLN A 303 -27.80 1.28 -25.01
C GLN A 303 -26.64 1.46 -24.01
N TYR A 304 -26.25 2.71 -23.78
CA TYR A 304 -25.04 3.07 -23.01
C TYR A 304 -25.15 2.71 -21.53
N GLN A 305 -26.31 2.93 -20.91
CA GLN A 305 -26.47 2.71 -19.48
C GLN A 305 -26.20 1.25 -19.09
N ASN A 306 -26.78 0.29 -19.81
CA ASN A 306 -26.57 -1.13 -19.52
C ASN A 306 -25.19 -1.60 -19.97
N GLY A 307 -24.66 -1.09 -21.09
CA GLY A 307 -23.31 -1.40 -21.54
C GLY A 307 -22.24 -0.99 -20.53
N ILE A 308 -22.30 0.25 -20.03
CA ILE A 308 -21.39 0.77 -18.99
C ILE A 308 -21.51 -0.05 -17.71
N ARG A 309 -22.73 -0.33 -17.22
CA ARG A 309 -22.96 -1.15 -16.02
C ARG A 309 -22.42 -2.58 -16.18
N CYS A 310 -22.66 -3.20 -17.34
CA CYS A 310 -22.19 -4.53 -17.67
C CYS A 310 -20.66 -4.60 -17.64
N LEU A 311 -20.00 -3.63 -18.29
CA LEU A 311 -18.56 -3.59 -18.42
C LEU A 311 -17.85 -3.22 -17.12
N ALA A 312 -18.39 -2.26 -16.36
CA ALA A 312 -17.90 -1.92 -15.02
C ALA A 312 -17.96 -3.13 -14.07
N GLY A 313 -19.06 -3.90 -14.12
CA GLY A 313 -19.23 -5.12 -13.33
C GLY A 313 -18.66 -6.40 -13.96
N ALA A 314 -17.87 -6.29 -15.05
CA ALA A 314 -17.28 -7.45 -15.72
C ALA A 314 -16.00 -7.93 -15.01
N ILE A 315 -15.19 -7.00 -14.51
CA ILE A 315 -13.94 -7.32 -13.79
C ILE A 315 -14.29 -7.67 -12.34
N SER A 316 -14.23 -8.96 -12.03
CA SER A 316 -14.50 -9.52 -10.69
C SER A 316 -13.21 -9.63 -9.84
N PRO A 317 -13.32 -9.56 -8.48
CA PRO A 317 -12.21 -9.89 -7.58
C PRO A 317 -11.65 -11.29 -7.84
N ASP A 318 -12.53 -12.24 -8.14
CA ASP A 318 -12.19 -13.65 -8.33
C ASP A 318 -11.48 -13.96 -9.66
N MET A 319 -11.26 -12.94 -10.51
CA MET A 319 -10.62 -13.12 -11.82
C MET A 319 -9.10 -12.98 -11.78
N ILE A 320 -8.40 -13.95 -12.39
CA ILE A 320 -6.96 -13.91 -12.66
C ILE A 320 -6.66 -12.94 -13.81
N VAL A 321 -6.34 -11.71 -13.46
CA VAL A 321 -6.13 -10.60 -14.43
C VAL A 321 -5.02 -10.92 -15.42
N ASP A 322 -3.93 -11.55 -14.97
CA ASP A 322 -2.75 -11.86 -15.80
C ASP A 322 -3.08 -12.69 -17.05
N THR A 323 -4.12 -13.53 -16.99
CA THR A 323 -4.54 -14.38 -18.11
C THR A 323 -5.33 -13.58 -19.16
N TYR A 324 -6.11 -12.60 -18.73
CA TYR A 324 -7.03 -11.80 -19.57
C TYR A 324 -6.57 -10.35 -19.68
N TYR A 325 -5.27 -10.13 -19.56
CA TYR A 325 -4.72 -8.82 -19.27
C TYR A 325 -5.04 -7.76 -20.34
N GLN A 326 -4.84 -8.13 -21.61
CA GLN A 326 -5.12 -7.25 -22.75
C GLN A 326 -6.61 -6.94 -22.86
N ASP A 327 -7.47 -7.92 -22.60
CA ASP A 327 -8.92 -7.73 -22.61
C ASP A 327 -9.38 -6.79 -21.49
N VAL A 328 -8.74 -6.87 -20.31
CA VAL A 328 -9.02 -5.98 -19.16
C VAL A 328 -8.63 -4.55 -19.48
N VAL A 329 -7.43 -4.32 -20.03
CA VAL A 329 -7.00 -2.98 -20.46
C VAL A 329 -7.97 -2.42 -21.49
N ARG A 330 -8.27 -3.17 -22.56
CA ARG A 330 -9.23 -2.75 -23.60
C ARG A 330 -10.61 -2.43 -23.02
N SER A 331 -11.09 -3.22 -22.07
CA SER A 331 -12.40 -3.03 -21.43
C SER A 331 -12.44 -1.74 -20.61
N LEU A 332 -11.38 -1.42 -19.86
CA LEU A 332 -11.30 -0.18 -19.09
C LEU A 332 -11.24 1.06 -20.00
N GLU A 333 -10.49 0.99 -21.10
CA GLU A 333 -10.41 2.09 -22.07
C GLU A 333 -11.73 2.34 -22.79
N LEU A 334 -12.43 1.25 -23.15
CA LEU A 334 -13.75 1.35 -23.72
C LEU A 334 -14.75 1.93 -22.70
N LEU A 335 -14.67 1.50 -21.45
CA LEU A 335 -15.51 1.99 -20.36
C LEU A 335 -15.32 3.49 -20.15
N ASP A 336 -14.08 3.95 -20.01
CA ASP A 336 -13.75 5.37 -19.81
C ASP A 336 -14.25 6.25 -20.98
N ARG A 337 -13.99 5.80 -22.22
CA ARG A 337 -14.49 6.48 -23.44
C ARG A 337 -16.01 6.56 -23.46
N LYS A 338 -16.71 5.45 -23.16
CA LYS A 338 -18.18 5.39 -23.20
C LYS A 338 -18.83 6.17 -22.07
N ILE A 339 -18.21 6.25 -20.90
CA ILE A 339 -18.63 7.14 -19.82
C ILE A 339 -18.49 8.59 -20.27
N GLY A 340 -17.36 8.97 -20.88
CA GLY A 340 -17.15 10.31 -21.44
C GLY A 340 -18.19 10.69 -22.50
N GLU A 341 -18.51 9.78 -23.43
CA GLU A 341 -19.58 9.97 -24.42
C GLU A 341 -20.96 10.15 -23.78
N SER A 342 -21.24 9.45 -22.67
CA SER A 342 -22.56 9.49 -21.98
C SER A 342 -22.79 10.76 -21.14
N GLY A 343 -21.73 11.35 -20.60
CA GLY A 343 -21.76 12.55 -19.76
C GLY A 343 -22.20 12.35 -18.30
N SER A 344 -22.10 11.14 -17.74
CA SER A 344 -22.43 10.87 -16.33
C SER A 344 -21.19 10.82 -15.44
N GLU A 345 -21.01 11.84 -14.59
CA GLU A 345 -19.86 11.88 -13.67
C GLU A 345 -20.02 10.86 -12.53
N ILE A 346 -21.26 10.58 -12.08
CA ILE A 346 -21.53 9.52 -11.10
C ILE A 346 -21.06 8.15 -11.60
N LEU A 347 -21.31 7.79 -12.88
CA LEU A 347 -20.86 6.51 -13.43
C LEU A 347 -19.33 6.45 -13.53
N LYS A 348 -18.67 7.58 -13.82
CA LYS A 348 -17.21 7.69 -13.81
C LYS A 348 -16.62 7.40 -12.42
N GLN A 349 -17.22 7.96 -11.38
CA GLN A 349 -16.80 7.75 -10.00
C GLN A 349 -17.01 6.33 -9.52
N LEU A 350 -18.17 5.74 -9.82
CA LEU A 350 -18.44 4.33 -9.51
C LEU A 350 -17.44 3.40 -10.18
N SER A 351 -17.08 3.67 -11.44
CA SER A 351 -16.05 2.92 -12.15
C SER A 351 -14.68 3.06 -11.49
N LEU A 352 -14.31 4.26 -11.05
CA LEU A 352 -13.05 4.50 -10.34
C LEU A 352 -13.01 3.71 -9.02
N ILE A 353 -14.03 3.87 -8.16
CA ILE A 353 -14.12 3.18 -6.87
C ILE A 353 -14.04 1.67 -7.07
N HIS A 354 -14.79 1.12 -8.04
CA HIS A 354 -14.74 -0.30 -8.36
C HIS A 354 -13.33 -0.72 -8.77
N SER A 355 -12.69 0.00 -9.70
CA SER A 355 -11.34 -0.32 -10.18
C SER A 355 -10.29 -0.32 -9.07
N VAL A 356 -10.39 0.63 -8.14
CA VAL A 356 -9.49 0.79 -6.99
C VAL A 356 -9.72 -0.31 -5.96
N CYS A 357 -10.97 -0.66 -5.65
CA CYS A 357 -11.31 -1.77 -4.76
C CYS A 357 -10.80 -3.11 -5.30
N GLN A 358 -10.81 -3.29 -6.63
CA GLN A 358 -10.25 -4.49 -7.25
C GLN A 358 -8.73 -4.53 -7.13
N ALA A 359 -8.07 -3.41 -7.43
CA ALA A 359 -6.62 -3.31 -7.39
C ALA A 359 -6.05 -3.45 -5.97
N SER A 360 -6.78 -2.97 -4.95
CA SER A 360 -6.40 -3.14 -3.53
C SER A 360 -6.51 -4.58 -3.03
N LEU A 361 -7.01 -5.53 -3.82
CA LEU A 361 -7.05 -6.94 -3.45
C LEU A 361 -5.99 -7.78 -4.17
N LYS A 362 -5.23 -7.19 -5.10
CA LYS A 362 -4.34 -7.94 -6.01
C LYS A 362 -2.88 -7.53 -5.86
N ALA A 363 -2.01 -8.53 -5.66
CA ALA A 363 -0.56 -8.38 -5.51
C ALA A 363 0.10 -7.35 -6.43
N PRO A 364 -0.07 -7.45 -7.76
CA PRO A 364 0.73 -6.66 -8.70
C PRO A 364 0.16 -5.26 -8.90
N GLU A 365 -1.01 -4.98 -8.34
CA GLU A 365 -1.75 -3.73 -8.53
C GLU A 365 -1.84 -2.89 -7.24
N TYR A 366 -1.33 -3.45 -6.14
CA TYR A 366 -1.52 -2.98 -4.79
C TYR A 366 -0.92 -1.59 -4.54
N GLY A 367 0.32 -1.36 -4.99
CA GLY A 367 0.98 -0.04 -4.86
C GLY A 367 0.32 1.07 -5.69
N PHE A 368 -0.30 0.70 -6.81
CA PHE A 368 -1.02 1.66 -7.67
C PHE A 368 -2.37 2.04 -7.08
N ALA A 369 -3.07 1.08 -6.46
CA ALA A 369 -4.31 1.33 -5.73
C ALA A 369 -4.08 2.33 -4.59
N LEU A 370 -2.98 2.16 -3.83
CA LEU A 370 -2.59 3.10 -2.76
C LEU A 370 -2.41 4.52 -3.32
N LYS A 371 -1.57 4.70 -4.34
CA LYS A 371 -1.33 6.03 -4.94
C LYS A 371 -2.59 6.70 -5.47
N SER A 372 -3.45 5.94 -6.15
CA SER A 372 -4.74 6.49 -6.59
C SER A 372 -5.58 6.94 -5.40
N LEU A 373 -5.72 6.11 -4.35
CA LEU A 373 -6.50 6.48 -3.17
C LEU A 373 -5.94 7.70 -2.45
N GLU A 374 -4.63 7.75 -2.21
CA GLU A 374 -3.99 8.90 -1.54
C GLU A 374 -4.23 10.20 -2.30
N SER A 375 -3.98 10.21 -3.61
CA SER A 375 -4.17 11.39 -4.46
C SER A 375 -5.63 11.86 -4.44
N TYR A 376 -6.57 10.93 -4.64
CA TYR A 376 -7.98 11.28 -4.72
C TYR A 376 -8.60 11.64 -3.36
N PHE A 377 -8.19 10.97 -2.28
CA PHE A 377 -8.72 11.23 -0.93
C PHE A 377 -8.20 12.56 -0.37
N ARG A 378 -6.99 12.99 -0.75
CA ARG A 378 -6.45 14.31 -0.38
C ARG A 378 -7.13 15.45 -1.16
N ASN A 379 -7.45 15.22 -2.43
CA ASN A 379 -8.00 16.23 -3.35
C ASN A 379 -9.37 15.79 -3.90
N VAL A 380 -10.35 15.63 -3.01
CA VAL A 380 -11.68 15.12 -3.36
C VAL A 380 -12.42 16.10 -4.28
N PRO A 381 -12.78 15.72 -5.52
CA PRO A 381 -13.60 16.55 -6.39
C PRO A 381 -14.96 16.87 -5.77
N GLU A 382 -15.52 18.06 -6.04
CA GLU A 382 -16.86 18.47 -5.57
C GLU A 382 -18.00 17.50 -5.98
N GLU A 383 -17.74 16.70 -7.00
CA GLU A 383 -18.71 15.72 -7.51
C GLU A 383 -18.75 14.43 -6.68
N ILE A 384 -17.85 14.21 -5.71
CA ILE A 384 -17.88 13.01 -4.86
C ILE A 384 -18.78 13.25 -3.64
N SER A 385 -19.72 12.33 -3.39
CA SER A 385 -20.59 12.39 -2.21
C SER A 385 -19.83 12.06 -0.91
N PRO A 386 -20.23 12.61 0.26
CA PRO A 386 -19.64 12.24 1.55
C PRO A 386 -19.68 10.72 1.80
N LYS A 387 -20.73 10.03 1.32
CA LYS A 387 -20.82 8.57 1.38
C LYS A 387 -19.65 7.90 0.65
N TYR A 388 -19.39 8.27 -0.61
CA TYR A 388 -18.29 7.68 -1.37
C TYR A 388 -16.91 8.13 -0.85
N GLN A 389 -16.80 9.37 -0.38
CA GLN A 389 -15.57 9.87 0.24
C GLN A 389 -15.23 9.06 1.51
N SER A 390 -16.22 8.82 2.39
CA SER A 390 -16.06 7.96 3.56
C SER A 390 -15.68 6.52 3.15
N TYR A 391 -16.36 5.95 2.16
CA TYR A 391 -16.04 4.62 1.64
C TYR A 391 -14.59 4.52 1.11
N MET A 392 -14.12 5.54 0.38
CA MET A 392 -12.72 5.63 -0.05
C MET A 392 -11.75 5.72 1.13
N GLY A 393 -12.09 6.47 2.19
CA GLY A 393 -11.32 6.52 3.42
C GLY A 393 -11.23 5.16 4.13
N VAL A 394 -12.34 4.42 4.20
CA VAL A 394 -12.37 3.04 4.73
C VAL A 394 -11.45 2.11 3.94
N ILE A 395 -11.48 2.20 2.61
CA ILE A 395 -10.59 1.42 1.75
C ILE A 395 -9.14 1.83 1.98
N LEU A 396 -8.83 3.12 1.97
CA LEU A 396 -7.48 3.64 2.19
C LEU A 396 -6.94 3.25 3.56
N SER A 397 -7.75 3.30 4.62
CA SER A 397 -7.41 2.76 5.94
C SER A 397 -7.04 1.28 5.89
N THR A 398 -7.81 0.48 5.15
CA THR A 398 -7.49 -0.94 4.94
C THR A 398 -6.18 -1.11 4.20
N VAL A 399 -5.94 -0.31 3.16
CA VAL A 399 -4.69 -0.36 2.40
C VAL A 399 -3.51 -0.01 3.30
N TYR A 400 -3.55 1.09 4.07
CA TYR A 400 -2.49 1.46 5.01
C TYR A 400 -2.22 0.41 6.08
N SER A 401 -3.27 -0.18 6.67
CA SER A 401 -3.13 -1.26 7.64
C SER A 401 -2.39 -2.45 7.03
N ASN A 402 -2.73 -2.79 5.78
CA ASN A 402 -2.06 -3.80 4.99
C ASN A 402 -0.69 -3.34 4.43
N PHE A 403 -0.24 -2.10 4.63
CA PHE A 403 1.16 -1.70 4.44
C PHE A 403 1.95 -1.79 5.75
N GLY A 404 1.28 -1.95 6.89
CA GLY A 404 1.89 -1.84 8.22
C GLY A 404 1.91 -0.42 8.76
N GLU A 405 1.20 0.52 8.12
CA GLU A 405 1.07 1.91 8.56
C GLU A 405 -0.18 2.06 9.45
N THR A 406 -0.20 1.37 10.59
CA THR A 406 -1.41 1.19 11.42
C THR A 406 -1.92 2.48 12.04
N GLU A 407 -1.04 3.40 12.42
CA GLU A 407 -1.45 4.72 12.92
C GLU A 407 -2.14 5.55 11.84
N LYS A 408 -1.56 5.66 10.65
CA LYS A 408 -2.20 6.34 9.51
C LYS A 408 -3.51 5.66 9.11
N ALA A 409 -3.55 4.32 9.19
CA ALA A 409 -4.78 3.57 8.95
C ALA A 409 -5.88 3.96 9.95
N LEU A 410 -5.55 4.15 11.22
CA LEU A 410 -6.49 4.62 12.25
C LEU A 410 -6.89 6.08 12.03
N GLU A 411 -5.95 6.95 11.68
CA GLU A 411 -6.23 8.37 11.39
C GLU A 411 -7.24 8.50 10.24
N VAL A 412 -6.98 7.83 9.11
CA VAL A 412 -7.89 7.85 7.97
C VAL A 412 -9.23 7.19 8.28
N ALA A 413 -9.27 6.14 9.09
CA ALA A 413 -10.54 5.55 9.54
C ALA A 413 -11.37 6.54 10.36
N ARG A 414 -10.73 7.34 11.23
CA ARG A 414 -11.41 8.39 12.01
C ARG A 414 -11.94 9.51 11.10
N GLN A 415 -11.14 9.96 10.13
CA GLN A 415 -11.58 10.93 9.12
C GLN A 415 -12.77 10.38 8.32
N ALA A 416 -12.73 9.10 7.92
CA ALA A 416 -13.83 8.45 7.21
C ALA A 416 -15.11 8.39 8.05
N LEU A 417 -15.00 8.12 9.36
CA LEU A 417 -16.14 8.16 10.28
C LEU A 417 -16.70 9.58 10.43
N GLU A 418 -15.85 10.59 10.58
CA GLU A 418 -16.28 12.00 10.66
C GLU A 418 -17.07 12.41 9.42
N ILE A 419 -16.58 12.03 8.23
CA ILE A 419 -17.27 12.24 6.97
C ILE A 419 -18.60 11.46 6.94
N ALA A 420 -18.62 10.21 7.38
CA ALA A 420 -19.85 9.40 7.45
C ALA A 420 -20.90 10.03 8.39
N MET A 421 -20.46 10.62 9.51
CA MET A 421 -21.32 11.32 10.46
C MET A 421 -21.96 12.58 9.87
N SER A 422 -21.39 13.15 8.81
CA SER A 422 -22.01 14.25 8.04
C SER A 422 -23.14 13.77 7.12
N SER A 423 -23.30 12.45 6.92
CA SER A 423 -24.35 11.83 6.11
C SER A 423 -25.53 11.36 6.98
N ALA A 424 -26.72 11.26 6.37
CA ALA A 424 -27.95 10.78 7.01
C ALA A 424 -28.04 9.25 7.16
N SER A 425 -27.08 8.49 6.62
CA SER A 425 -27.11 7.02 6.62
C SER A 425 -26.46 6.44 7.87
N TYR A 426 -27.27 5.91 8.79
CA TYR A 426 -26.75 5.25 10.00
C TYR A 426 -25.89 4.02 9.69
N ILE A 427 -26.23 3.26 8.64
CA ILE A 427 -25.46 2.08 8.22
C ILE A 427 -24.04 2.49 7.84
N ASP A 428 -23.88 3.52 7.00
CA ASP A 428 -22.56 4.00 6.58
C ASP A 428 -21.73 4.51 7.78
N GLN A 429 -22.38 5.18 8.75
CA GLN A 429 -21.75 5.60 10.01
C GLN A 429 -21.27 4.40 10.83
N SER A 430 -22.12 3.38 11.01
CA SER A 430 -21.83 2.19 11.79
C SER A 430 -20.73 1.31 11.15
N ASP A 431 -20.72 1.20 9.82
CA ASP A 431 -19.70 0.48 9.08
C ASP A 431 -18.33 1.18 9.18
N ALA A 432 -18.29 2.52 9.04
CA ALA A 432 -17.08 3.30 9.25
C ALA A 432 -16.57 3.21 10.70
N ALA A 433 -17.47 3.24 11.69
CA ALA A 433 -17.10 3.07 13.09
C ALA A 433 -16.52 1.68 13.36
N THR A 434 -17.07 0.64 12.75
CA THR A 434 -16.50 -0.71 12.84
C THR A 434 -15.03 -0.73 12.42
N GLN A 435 -14.68 -0.02 11.35
CA GLN A 435 -13.29 0.08 10.88
C GLN A 435 -12.40 0.83 11.85
N VAL A 436 -12.89 1.92 12.48
CA VAL A 436 -12.14 2.61 13.55
C VAL A 436 -11.81 1.65 14.69
N GLY A 437 -12.80 0.93 15.21
CA GLY A 437 -12.60 -0.03 16.30
C GLY A 437 -11.61 -1.14 15.93
N VAL A 438 -11.71 -1.68 14.70
CA VAL A 438 -10.76 -2.67 14.18
C VAL A 438 -9.34 -2.12 14.11
N ARG A 439 -9.15 -0.88 13.64
CA ARG A 439 -7.81 -0.27 13.56
C ARG A 439 -7.23 0.05 14.93
N MET A 440 -8.06 0.43 15.91
CA MET A 440 -7.61 0.58 17.30
C MET A 440 -7.11 -0.75 17.88
N LEU A 441 -7.81 -1.86 17.61
CA LEU A 441 -7.36 -3.20 18.00
C LEU A 441 -6.07 -3.61 17.25
N SER A 442 -5.93 -3.27 15.97
CA SER A 442 -4.68 -3.50 15.22
C SER A 442 -3.51 -2.74 15.84
N LEU A 443 -3.70 -1.47 16.22
CA LEU A 443 -2.67 -0.66 16.87
C LEU A 443 -2.29 -1.24 18.23
N ALA A 444 -3.27 -1.70 19.01
CA ALA A 444 -2.99 -2.39 20.27
C ALA A 444 -2.10 -3.62 20.06
N ARG A 445 -2.28 -4.39 18.98
CA ARG A 445 -1.47 -5.59 18.66
C ARG A 445 -0.01 -5.30 18.31
N GLU A 446 0.35 -4.04 18.03
CA GLU A 446 1.75 -3.64 17.80
C GLU A 446 2.50 -3.48 19.12
N GLN A 447 1.78 -3.25 20.21
CA GLN A 447 2.34 -3.14 21.54
C GLN A 447 2.68 -4.50 22.14
N SER A 448 3.61 -4.50 23.10
CA SER A 448 3.95 -5.71 23.85
C SER A 448 2.75 -6.23 24.64
N GLU A 449 2.40 -7.51 24.44
CA GLU A 449 1.26 -8.13 25.10
C GLU A 449 1.36 -7.96 26.63
N GLY A 450 0.32 -7.37 27.22
CA GLY A 450 0.22 -7.14 28.66
C GLY A 450 0.86 -5.85 29.18
N SER A 451 1.40 -4.97 28.31
CA SER A 451 1.83 -3.63 28.71
C SER A 451 0.64 -2.74 29.09
N ASP A 452 0.87 -1.68 29.88
CA ASP A 452 -0.16 -0.70 30.24
C ASP A 452 -0.76 -0.03 28.99
N GLU A 453 0.07 0.23 27.98
CA GLU A 453 -0.35 0.80 26.70
C GLU A 453 -1.22 -0.18 25.89
N PHE A 454 -0.82 -1.45 25.83
CA PHE A 454 -1.62 -2.53 25.21
C PHE A 454 -3.00 -2.64 25.86
N LEU A 455 -3.05 -2.68 27.20
CA LEU A 455 -4.29 -2.78 27.96
C LEU A 455 -5.17 -1.53 27.78
N GLY A 456 -4.56 -0.34 27.81
CA GLY A 456 -5.25 0.93 27.59
C GLY A 456 -5.88 1.04 26.20
N LEU A 457 -5.12 0.75 25.14
CA LEU A 457 -5.60 0.77 23.76
C LEU A 457 -6.69 -0.28 23.53
N THR A 458 -6.51 -1.50 24.06
CA THR A 458 -7.52 -2.57 23.94
C THR A 458 -8.82 -2.19 24.65
N SER A 459 -8.75 -1.66 25.87
CA SER A 459 -9.95 -1.21 26.60
C SER A 459 -10.68 -0.12 25.83
N SER A 460 -9.94 0.90 25.35
CA SER A 460 -10.52 1.99 24.58
C SER A 460 -11.21 1.50 23.29
N ALA A 461 -10.60 0.56 22.57
CA ALA A 461 -11.16 -0.03 21.37
C ALA A 461 -12.44 -0.85 21.65
N VAL A 462 -12.41 -1.66 22.71
CA VAL A 462 -13.55 -2.47 23.14
C VAL A 462 -14.72 -1.59 23.60
N ASP A 463 -14.45 -0.54 24.38
CA ASP A 463 -15.49 0.38 24.85
C ASP A 463 -16.12 1.15 23.69
N PHE A 464 -15.32 1.57 22.71
CA PHE A 464 -15.81 2.19 21.48
C PHE A 464 -16.72 1.24 20.68
N LEU A 465 -16.31 -0.02 20.49
CA LEU A 465 -17.12 -1.03 19.79
C LEU A 465 -18.42 -1.36 20.55
N LYS A 466 -18.38 -1.40 21.89
CA LYS A 466 -19.57 -1.62 22.74
C LYS A 466 -20.62 -0.53 22.55
N GLU A 467 -20.20 0.74 22.53
CA GLU A 467 -21.10 1.87 22.28
C GLU A 467 -21.83 1.70 20.95
N TRP A 468 -21.09 1.41 19.88
CA TRP A 468 -21.67 1.25 18.55
C TRP A 468 -22.51 -0.03 18.40
N ALA A 469 -22.13 -1.14 19.04
CA ALA A 469 -22.96 -2.35 19.06
C ALA A 469 -24.31 -2.12 19.75
N ASN A 470 -24.38 -1.23 20.74
CA ASN A 470 -25.64 -0.85 21.36
C ASN A 470 -26.48 0.04 20.44
N LYS A 471 -25.86 1.03 19.78
CA LYS A 471 -26.53 1.84 18.75
C LYS A 471 -27.08 0.96 17.61
N ASP A 472 -26.34 -0.06 17.17
CA ASP A 472 -26.81 -0.97 16.11
C ASP A 472 -28.07 -1.72 16.54
N ALA A 473 -28.12 -2.18 17.78
CA ALA A 473 -29.31 -2.82 18.34
C ALA A 473 -30.50 -1.85 18.40
N GLU A 474 -30.28 -0.59 18.79
CA GLU A 474 -31.30 0.46 18.82
C GLU A 474 -31.85 0.77 17.41
N HIS A 475 -30.98 0.80 16.41
CA HIS A 475 -31.34 1.05 15.00
C HIS A 475 -31.77 -0.21 14.22
N CYS A 476 -31.82 -1.38 14.89
CA CYS A 476 -32.14 -2.67 14.28
C CYS A 476 -31.23 -3.05 13.11
N TYR A 477 -29.93 -2.75 13.20
CA TYR A 477 -28.91 -3.15 12.23
C TYR A 477 -28.23 -4.47 12.68
N ALA A 478 -28.86 -5.60 12.34
CA ALA A 478 -28.44 -6.93 12.80
C ALA A 478 -27.01 -7.31 12.39
N ASP A 479 -26.62 -7.03 11.14
CA ASP A 479 -25.29 -7.37 10.63
C ASP A 479 -24.19 -6.57 11.35
N GLY A 480 -24.40 -5.25 11.52
CA GLY A 480 -23.49 -4.38 12.26
C GLY A 480 -23.35 -4.79 13.73
N GLU A 481 -24.46 -5.11 14.39
CA GLU A 481 -24.47 -5.60 15.78
C GLU A 481 -23.66 -6.90 15.90
N ALA A 482 -23.94 -7.88 15.04
CA ALA A 482 -23.26 -9.17 15.05
C ALA A 482 -21.75 -9.00 14.82
N GLN A 483 -21.34 -8.19 13.84
CA GLN A 483 -19.94 -7.96 13.52
C GLN A 483 -19.17 -7.32 14.69
N LYS A 484 -19.73 -6.29 15.35
CA LYS A 484 -19.08 -5.65 16.50
C LYS A 484 -19.04 -6.56 17.72
N CYS A 485 -20.10 -7.31 17.98
CA CYS A 485 -20.14 -8.29 19.07
C CYS A 485 -19.08 -9.38 18.89
N LEU A 486 -18.81 -9.82 17.65
CA LEU A 486 -17.71 -10.75 17.35
C LEU A 486 -16.36 -10.18 17.77
N PHE A 487 -16.04 -8.94 17.37
CA PHE A 487 -14.79 -8.30 17.77
C PHE A 487 -14.70 -8.10 19.28
N ILE A 488 -15.76 -7.63 19.94
CA ILE A 488 -15.78 -7.42 21.40
C ILE A 488 -15.51 -8.74 22.14
N ALA A 489 -16.16 -9.83 21.72
CA ALA A 489 -16.02 -11.13 22.35
C ALA A 489 -14.59 -11.67 22.31
N GLU A 490 -13.76 -11.25 21.34
CA GLU A 490 -12.37 -11.69 21.27
C GLU A 490 -11.49 -11.14 22.40
N TRP A 491 -11.84 -9.96 22.91
CA TRP A 491 -10.98 -9.17 23.80
C TRP A 491 -11.60 -8.96 25.19
N ASP A 492 -12.92 -9.04 25.31
CA ASP A 492 -13.60 -8.91 26.59
C ASP A 492 -13.36 -10.17 27.45
N SER A 493 -13.10 -9.94 28.74
CA SER A 493 -13.00 -11.00 29.75
C SER A 493 -14.29 -11.82 29.91
N ASN A 494 -15.45 -11.22 29.63
CA ASN A 494 -16.76 -11.87 29.69
C ASN A 494 -17.39 -11.97 28.29
N GLU A 495 -17.01 -13.00 27.55
CA GLU A 495 -17.41 -13.21 26.14
C GLU A 495 -18.84 -13.78 25.95
N GLN A 496 -19.43 -14.39 26.99
CA GLN A 496 -20.74 -15.08 26.90
C GLN A 496 -21.90 -14.19 26.42
N PRO A 497 -22.15 -13.00 26.99
CA PRO A 497 -23.27 -12.15 26.56
C PRO A 497 -23.17 -11.71 25.09
N TRP A 498 -21.94 -11.51 24.62
CA TRP A 498 -21.68 -11.11 23.23
C TRP A 498 -21.96 -12.25 22.26
N ILE A 499 -21.59 -13.48 22.62
CA ILE A 499 -21.88 -14.68 21.82
C ILE A 499 -23.39 -14.92 21.73
N GLU A 500 -24.14 -14.72 22.83
CA GLU A 500 -25.60 -14.83 22.80
C GLU A 500 -26.24 -13.81 21.85
N ARG A 501 -25.74 -12.56 21.84
CA ARG A 501 -26.19 -11.52 20.88
C ARG A 501 -25.90 -11.91 19.43
N VAL A 502 -24.72 -12.47 19.14
CA VAL A 502 -24.40 -12.95 17.78
C VAL A 502 -25.31 -14.12 17.39
N LYS A 503 -25.56 -15.07 18.29
CA LYS A 503 -26.44 -16.24 18.04
C LYS A 503 -27.89 -15.89 17.78
N LYS A 504 -28.37 -14.74 18.31
CA LYS A 504 -29.69 -14.20 17.99
C LYS A 504 -29.86 -13.94 16.49
N HIS A 505 -28.79 -13.51 15.83
CA HIS A 505 -28.78 -13.20 14.39
C HIS A 505 -28.23 -14.34 13.53
N ILE A 506 -27.32 -15.16 14.08
CA ILE A 506 -26.69 -16.31 13.41
C ILE A 506 -26.93 -17.59 14.22
N PRO A 507 -28.10 -18.25 14.07
CA PRO A 507 -28.44 -19.44 14.85
C PRO A 507 -27.65 -20.69 14.42
N ASP A 508 -27.71 -21.77 15.22
CA ASP A 508 -26.99 -23.02 14.94
C ASP A 508 -27.40 -23.73 13.65
N SER A 509 -28.60 -23.44 13.16
CA SER A 509 -29.12 -23.92 11.87
C SER A 509 -28.69 -23.09 10.66
N ALA A 510 -27.98 -21.96 10.89
CA ALA A 510 -27.53 -21.09 9.81
C ALA A 510 -26.46 -21.78 8.94
N ASP A 511 -26.24 -21.20 7.76
CA ASP A 511 -25.24 -21.68 6.81
C ASP A 511 -23.85 -21.86 7.48
N PRO A 512 -23.16 -22.99 7.27
CA PRO A 512 -21.86 -23.24 7.89
C PRO A 512 -20.83 -22.12 7.69
N LEU A 513 -20.87 -21.38 6.57
CA LEU A 513 -19.96 -20.27 6.29
C LEU A 513 -20.23 -19.07 7.20
N MET A 514 -21.51 -18.78 7.48
CA MET A 514 -21.91 -17.68 8.37
C MET A 514 -21.59 -18.00 9.83
N ARG A 515 -21.54 -19.30 10.19
CA ARG A 515 -21.29 -19.75 11.57
C ARG A 515 -19.82 -19.75 11.97
N ILE A 516 -18.86 -19.62 11.05
CA ILE A 516 -17.43 -19.72 11.35
C ILE A 516 -16.98 -18.80 12.50
N PRO A 517 -17.31 -17.49 12.49
CA PRO A 517 -16.89 -16.60 13.56
C PRO A 517 -17.51 -16.96 14.93
N VAL A 518 -18.73 -17.53 14.92
CA VAL A 518 -19.41 -18.01 16.13
C VAL A 518 -18.72 -19.25 16.68
N VAL A 519 -18.38 -20.20 15.81
CA VAL A 519 -17.71 -21.45 16.20
C VAL A 519 -16.31 -21.17 16.77
N ASP A 520 -15.59 -20.18 16.25
CA ASP A 520 -14.30 -19.75 16.82
C ASP A 520 -14.46 -19.32 18.30
N LEU A 521 -15.42 -18.44 18.59
CA LEU A 521 -15.69 -18.01 19.97
C LEU A 521 -16.12 -19.18 20.88
N GLU A 522 -16.94 -20.10 20.37
CA GLU A 522 -17.32 -21.32 21.10
C GLU A 522 -16.11 -22.21 21.42
N LEU A 523 -15.20 -22.39 20.46
CA LEU A 523 -13.97 -23.16 20.66
C LEU A 523 -13.08 -22.52 21.72
N ARG A 524 -12.90 -21.19 21.68
CA ARG A 524 -12.15 -20.44 22.69
C ARG A 524 -12.73 -20.60 24.10
N LEU A 525 -14.06 -20.48 24.23
CA LEU A 525 -14.77 -20.74 25.48
C LEU A 525 -14.54 -22.16 26.00
N LEU A 526 -14.72 -23.17 25.15
CA LEU A 526 -14.54 -24.58 25.53
C LEU A 526 -13.10 -24.84 25.99
N MET A 527 -12.10 -24.27 25.29
CA MET A 527 -10.69 -24.37 25.68
C MET A 527 -10.42 -23.71 27.03
N ARG A 528 -10.95 -22.51 27.29
CA ARG A 528 -10.84 -21.83 28.60
C ARG A 528 -11.50 -22.61 29.74
N GLN A 529 -12.61 -23.29 29.44
CA GLN A 529 -13.31 -24.18 30.39
C GLN A 529 -12.62 -25.54 30.59
N GLY A 530 -11.52 -25.82 29.89
CA GLY A 530 -10.80 -27.10 29.96
C GLY A 530 -11.54 -28.26 29.27
N ARG A 531 -12.54 -27.99 28.43
CA ARG A 531 -13.37 -28.97 27.72
C ARG A 531 -12.76 -29.37 26.36
N PHE A 532 -11.51 -29.84 26.38
CA PHE A 532 -10.71 -30.09 25.17
C PHE A 532 -11.27 -31.17 24.25
N SER A 533 -11.95 -32.20 24.77
CA SER A 533 -12.57 -33.24 23.94
C SER A 533 -13.73 -32.69 23.10
N GLU A 534 -14.50 -31.75 23.66
CA GLU A 534 -15.63 -31.13 22.97
C GLU A 534 -15.15 -30.11 21.94
N SER A 535 -14.10 -29.36 22.23
CA SER A 535 -13.49 -28.45 21.26
C SER A 535 -12.89 -29.23 20.07
N LEU A 536 -12.22 -30.35 20.32
CA LEU A 536 -11.68 -31.22 19.26
C LEU A 536 -12.79 -31.77 18.35
N ALA A 537 -13.91 -32.22 18.94
CA ALA A 537 -15.06 -32.75 18.19
C ALA A 537 -15.76 -31.67 17.34
N LEU A 538 -15.95 -30.46 17.91
CA LEU A 538 -16.55 -29.33 17.21
C LEU A 538 -15.67 -28.86 16.04
N SER A 539 -14.36 -28.72 16.26
CA SER A 539 -13.41 -28.34 15.22
C SER A 539 -13.33 -29.37 14.08
N THR A 540 -13.30 -30.67 14.42
CA THR A 540 -13.30 -31.75 13.42
C THR A 540 -14.55 -31.68 12.53
N ARG A 541 -15.73 -31.51 13.14
CA ARG A 541 -17.00 -31.38 12.40
C ARG A 541 -17.01 -30.17 11.47
N LEU A 542 -16.50 -29.02 11.93
CA LEU A 542 -16.42 -27.81 11.13
C LEU A 542 -15.56 -28.02 9.88
N VAL A 543 -14.35 -28.56 10.03
CA VAL A 543 -13.44 -28.83 8.90
C VAL A 543 -14.08 -29.80 7.90
N GLU A 544 -14.72 -30.87 8.36
CA GLU A 544 -15.43 -31.83 7.50
C GLU A 544 -16.62 -31.22 6.76
N GLN A 545 -17.36 -30.31 7.39
CA GLN A 545 -18.49 -29.61 6.76
C GLN A 545 -18.01 -28.65 5.66
N LEU A 546 -16.99 -27.83 5.95
CA LEU A 546 -16.48 -26.84 5.00
C LEU A 546 -15.81 -27.47 3.77
N GLN A 547 -15.21 -28.65 3.92
CA GLN A 547 -14.67 -29.40 2.78
C GLN A 547 -15.75 -29.80 1.76
N LYS A 548 -16.99 -30.00 2.21
CA LYS A 548 -18.12 -30.40 1.34
C LYS A 548 -18.78 -29.23 0.64
N VAL A 549 -18.44 -27.98 1.00
CA VAL A 549 -19.00 -26.78 0.37
C VAL A 549 -18.41 -26.60 -1.03
N THR A 550 -19.25 -26.68 -2.05
CA THR A 550 -18.86 -26.52 -3.47
C THR A 550 -19.21 -25.15 -4.04
N ASP A 551 -20.20 -24.47 -3.49
CA ASP A 551 -20.86 -23.30 -4.11
C ASP A 551 -20.30 -21.95 -3.61
N VAL A 552 -18.98 -21.84 -3.46
CA VAL A 552 -18.33 -20.63 -2.92
C VAL A 552 -17.11 -20.28 -3.76
N SER A 553 -16.84 -18.97 -3.94
CA SER A 553 -15.67 -18.53 -4.69
C SER A 553 -14.36 -19.07 -4.10
N PRO A 554 -13.30 -19.32 -4.91
CA PRO A 554 -12.04 -19.86 -4.42
C PRO A 554 -11.44 -19.07 -3.26
N PHE A 555 -11.49 -17.73 -3.34
CA PHE A 555 -11.00 -16.84 -2.29
C PHE A 555 -11.77 -17.02 -0.97
N LYS A 556 -13.10 -16.98 -1.03
CA LYS A 556 -13.94 -17.12 0.17
C LYS A 556 -13.83 -18.52 0.76
N LYS A 557 -13.68 -19.55 -0.08
CA LYS A 557 -13.41 -20.92 0.35
C LYS A 557 -12.04 -21.04 1.02
N ALA A 558 -10.99 -20.42 0.48
CA ALA A 558 -9.67 -20.41 1.11
C ALA A 558 -9.71 -19.75 2.49
N GLN A 559 -10.36 -18.58 2.60
CA GLN A 559 -10.53 -17.85 3.86
C GLN A 559 -11.23 -18.69 4.93
N THR A 560 -12.35 -19.30 4.57
CA THR A 560 -13.12 -20.12 5.52
C THR A 560 -12.36 -21.38 5.96
N LEU A 561 -11.64 -22.04 5.04
CA LEU A 561 -10.81 -23.19 5.37
C LEU A 561 -9.63 -22.81 6.28
N LEU A 562 -8.92 -21.72 5.98
CA LEU A 562 -7.80 -21.26 6.80
C LEU A 562 -8.25 -20.90 8.21
N SER A 563 -9.33 -20.14 8.36
CA SER A 563 -9.89 -19.81 9.67
C SER A 563 -10.21 -21.07 10.48
N ALA A 564 -10.88 -22.06 9.88
CA ALA A 564 -11.17 -23.32 10.56
C ALA A 564 -9.89 -24.10 10.95
N CYS A 565 -8.86 -24.06 10.11
CA CYS A 565 -7.57 -24.71 10.37
C CYS A 565 -6.81 -24.05 11.53
N ILE A 566 -6.79 -22.72 11.60
CA ILE A 566 -6.17 -21.98 12.72
C ILE A 566 -6.80 -22.44 14.05
N GLN A 567 -8.13 -22.56 14.08
CA GLN A 567 -8.83 -23.03 15.28
C GLN A 567 -8.54 -24.49 15.62
N ALA A 568 -8.51 -25.36 14.60
CA ALA A 568 -8.12 -26.75 14.77
C ALA A 568 -6.71 -26.88 15.35
N PHE A 569 -5.76 -26.09 14.85
CA PHE A 569 -4.38 -26.09 15.33
C PHE A 569 -4.27 -25.57 16.77
N ALA A 570 -4.98 -24.51 17.13
CA ALA A 570 -5.04 -24.02 18.51
C ALA A 570 -5.60 -25.08 19.48
N CYS A 571 -6.65 -25.82 19.07
CA CYS A 571 -7.19 -26.94 19.85
C CYS A 571 -6.15 -28.06 20.02
N VAL A 572 -5.40 -28.39 18.97
CA VAL A 572 -4.34 -29.41 19.03
C VAL A 572 -3.19 -28.96 19.95
N GLN A 573 -2.73 -27.72 19.82
CA GLN A 573 -1.65 -27.18 20.65
C GLN A 573 -2.03 -27.13 22.14
N SER A 574 -3.25 -26.67 22.46
CA SER A 574 -3.73 -26.64 23.85
C SER A 574 -3.85 -28.04 24.45
N THR A 575 -4.28 -29.02 23.64
CA THR A 575 -4.31 -30.43 24.03
C THR A 575 -2.90 -30.95 24.36
N PHE A 576 -1.88 -30.64 23.56
CA PHE A 576 -0.49 -31.08 23.81
C PHE A 576 0.22 -30.32 24.95
N ARG A 577 -0.14 -29.06 25.23
CA ARG A 577 0.47 -28.25 26.30
C ARG A 577 -0.07 -28.55 27.70
N ALA A 578 -1.26 -29.11 27.81
CA ALA A 578 -1.82 -29.49 29.11
C ALA A 578 -0.98 -30.64 29.69
N ASP A 579 -0.32 -30.40 30.82
CA ASP A 579 0.51 -31.34 31.59
C ASP A 579 -0.31 -32.51 32.22
N GLN A 580 -1.41 -32.90 31.57
CA GLN A 580 -2.35 -33.94 31.96
C GLN A 580 -2.11 -35.21 31.15
N LYS A 581 -2.26 -36.38 31.79
CA LYS A 581 -2.29 -37.67 31.10
C LYS A 581 -3.50 -37.73 30.16
N LEU A 582 -3.30 -37.36 28.90
CA LEU A 582 -4.28 -37.54 27.83
C LEU A 582 -4.62 -39.03 27.67
N THR A 583 -5.88 -39.33 27.37
CA THR A 583 -6.27 -40.67 26.95
C THR A 583 -5.63 -40.97 25.58
N PRO A 584 -5.24 -42.23 25.31
CA PRO A 584 -4.69 -42.61 24.00
C PRO A 584 -5.60 -42.24 22.82
N GLU A 585 -6.92 -42.29 23.02
CA GLU A 585 -7.94 -41.91 22.03
C GLU A 585 -7.90 -40.40 21.71
N ASN A 586 -7.72 -39.54 22.71
CA ASN A 586 -7.62 -38.09 22.51
C ASN A 586 -6.30 -37.73 21.83
N THR A 587 -5.19 -38.38 22.19
CA THR A 587 -3.91 -38.20 21.50
C THR A 587 -4.01 -38.62 20.04
N GLN A 588 -4.60 -39.78 19.75
CA GLN A 588 -4.79 -40.26 18.38
C GLN A 588 -5.71 -39.32 17.57
N SER A 589 -6.78 -38.81 18.19
CA SER A 589 -7.70 -37.85 17.57
C SER A 589 -7.02 -36.50 17.29
N ALA A 590 -6.19 -36.00 18.21
CA ALA A 590 -5.42 -34.77 18.03
C ALA A 590 -4.40 -34.90 16.90
N VAL A 591 -3.67 -36.02 16.81
CA VAL A 591 -2.75 -36.31 15.69
C VAL A 591 -3.51 -36.40 14.37
N LYS A 592 -4.67 -37.08 14.34
CA LYS A 592 -5.50 -37.15 13.12
C LYS A 592 -5.99 -35.78 12.68
N LEU A 593 -6.44 -34.94 13.62
CA LEU A 593 -6.85 -33.57 13.31
C LEU A 593 -5.67 -32.74 12.81
N LEU A 594 -4.48 -32.88 13.41
CA LEU A 594 -3.27 -32.18 12.98
C LEU A 594 -2.91 -32.45 11.51
N TRP A 595 -2.92 -33.72 11.09
CA TRP A 595 -2.67 -34.11 9.71
C TRP A 595 -3.78 -33.67 8.75
N ALA A 596 -5.04 -33.70 9.21
CA ALA A 596 -6.15 -33.15 8.44
C ALA A 596 -5.98 -31.63 8.23
N THR A 597 -5.61 -30.90 9.29
CA THR A 597 -5.32 -29.46 9.26
C THR A 597 -4.20 -29.15 8.29
N LEU A 598 -3.10 -29.90 8.29
CA LEU A 598 -1.99 -29.69 7.34
C LEU A 598 -2.44 -29.80 5.88
N ARG A 599 -3.21 -30.84 5.57
CA ARG A 599 -3.74 -31.06 4.21
C ARG A 599 -4.74 -29.97 3.81
N VAL A 600 -5.62 -29.58 4.72
CA VAL A 600 -6.65 -28.57 4.44
C VAL A 600 -6.04 -27.19 4.29
N SER A 601 -5.07 -26.82 5.13
CA SER A 601 -4.38 -25.53 5.04
C SER A 601 -3.53 -25.43 3.78
N HIS A 602 -2.88 -26.52 3.35
CA HIS A 602 -2.22 -26.57 2.03
C HIS A 602 -3.20 -26.37 0.88
N ASN A 603 -4.38 -27.00 0.92
CA ASN A 603 -5.42 -26.74 -0.09
C ASN A 603 -5.90 -25.28 -0.07
N ALA A 604 -6.07 -24.69 1.12
CA ALA A 604 -6.38 -23.27 1.26
C ALA A 604 -5.29 -22.37 0.64
N LEU A 605 -4.01 -22.71 0.85
CA LEU A 605 -2.87 -22.02 0.22
C LEU A 605 -2.96 -22.07 -1.31
N GLN A 606 -3.27 -23.23 -1.90
CA GLN A 606 -3.42 -23.35 -3.36
C GLN A 606 -4.59 -22.50 -3.89
N LEU A 607 -5.72 -22.48 -3.18
CA LEU A 607 -6.87 -21.64 -3.55
C LEU A 607 -6.54 -20.14 -3.43
N TYR A 608 -5.79 -19.73 -2.40
CA TYR A 608 -5.33 -18.34 -2.28
C TYR A 608 -4.40 -17.92 -3.40
N ARG A 609 -3.50 -18.80 -3.85
CA ARG A 609 -2.64 -18.54 -5.01
C ARG A 609 -3.44 -18.35 -6.29
N GLN A 610 -4.51 -19.12 -6.49
CA GLN A 610 -5.42 -18.91 -7.62
C GLN A 610 -6.12 -17.54 -7.57
N ALA A 611 -6.36 -17.01 -6.37
CA ALA A 611 -7.01 -15.72 -6.17
C ALA A 611 -6.05 -14.50 -6.15
N ASN A 612 -4.73 -14.70 -6.25
CA ASN A 612 -3.70 -13.65 -6.27
C ASN A 612 -3.68 -12.69 -5.05
N GLY A 613 -4.17 -13.12 -3.88
CA GLY A 613 -4.12 -12.33 -2.64
C GLY A 613 -2.83 -12.55 -1.84
N VAL A 614 -1.89 -11.59 -1.82
CA VAL A 614 -0.52 -11.80 -1.29
C VAL A 614 -0.49 -12.06 0.20
N GLU A 615 -1.10 -11.18 0.99
CA GLU A 615 -0.99 -11.21 2.44
C GLU A 615 -1.52 -12.53 3.00
N LEU A 616 -2.69 -12.95 2.50
CA LEU A 616 -3.30 -14.22 2.87
C LEU A 616 -2.48 -15.43 2.39
N VAL A 617 -1.74 -15.33 1.27
CA VAL A 617 -0.81 -16.38 0.84
C VAL A 617 0.38 -16.48 1.82
N VAL A 618 0.97 -15.35 2.24
CA VAL A 618 2.09 -15.35 3.19
C VAL A 618 1.65 -15.92 4.53
N ASP A 619 0.55 -15.42 5.09
CA ASP A 619 0.02 -15.89 6.36
C ASP A 619 -0.34 -17.38 6.31
N CYS A 620 -0.99 -17.82 5.23
CA CYS A 620 -1.32 -19.23 5.03
C CYS A 620 -0.06 -20.09 4.89
N THR A 621 0.98 -19.63 4.19
CA THR A 621 2.27 -20.34 4.06
C THR A 621 2.93 -20.51 5.43
N LEU A 622 3.00 -19.43 6.22
CA LEU A 622 3.55 -19.45 7.58
C LEU A 622 2.74 -20.37 8.50
N PHE A 623 1.42 -20.38 8.36
CA PHE A 623 0.56 -21.27 9.11
C PHE A 623 0.78 -22.73 8.72
N VAL A 624 0.90 -23.05 7.42
CA VAL A 624 1.25 -24.39 6.94
C VAL A 624 2.60 -24.84 7.54
N TRP A 625 3.60 -23.95 7.60
CA TRP A 625 4.86 -24.24 8.28
C TRP A 625 4.69 -24.60 9.76
N GLU A 626 3.91 -23.83 10.52
CA GLU A 626 3.68 -24.10 11.94
C GLU A 626 3.03 -25.47 12.16
N VAL A 627 2.03 -25.80 11.34
CA VAL A 627 1.35 -27.10 11.38
C VAL A 627 2.31 -28.21 10.98
N LEU A 628 3.10 -28.03 9.93
CA LEU A 628 4.09 -29.00 9.44
C LEU A 628 5.14 -29.31 10.51
N ASN A 629 5.70 -28.28 11.14
CA ASN A 629 6.76 -28.41 12.13
C ASN A 629 6.26 -29.18 13.38
N LEU A 630 4.98 -29.02 13.77
CA LEU A 630 4.38 -29.83 14.83
C LEU A 630 4.03 -31.25 14.35
N ALA A 631 3.51 -31.41 13.12
CA ALA A 631 3.15 -32.71 12.55
C ALA A 631 4.37 -33.62 12.38
N ALA A 632 5.52 -33.04 12.00
CA ALA A 632 6.79 -33.72 11.94
C ALA A 632 7.11 -34.45 13.27
N LEU A 633 6.93 -33.82 14.43
CA LEU A 633 7.21 -34.48 15.72
C LEU A 633 6.42 -35.79 15.97
N THR A 634 5.42 -36.12 15.15
CA THR A 634 4.60 -37.33 15.23
C THR A 634 5.03 -38.49 14.31
N MET A 635 6.06 -38.33 13.47
CA MET A 635 6.46 -39.32 12.44
C MET A 635 7.94 -39.77 12.53
N PRO A 636 8.32 -40.88 11.86
CA PRO A 636 9.72 -41.34 11.77
C PRO A 636 10.59 -40.43 10.88
N ASP A 637 11.90 -40.40 11.14
CA ASP A 637 12.85 -39.45 10.54
C ASP A 637 12.93 -39.48 9.00
N ASP A 638 12.78 -40.66 8.36
CA ASP A 638 12.96 -40.81 6.91
C ASP A 638 11.96 -39.98 6.07
N GLY A 639 10.74 -39.76 6.58
CA GLY A 639 9.71 -38.97 5.89
C GLY A 639 9.80 -37.46 6.17
N HIS A 640 10.60 -37.02 7.14
CA HIS A 640 10.75 -35.60 7.47
C HIS A 640 11.44 -34.81 6.37
N HIS A 641 12.54 -35.36 5.86
CA HIS A 641 13.34 -34.66 4.88
C HIS A 641 12.54 -34.37 3.60
N GLU A 642 11.79 -35.35 3.09
CA GLU A 642 10.95 -35.17 1.90
C GLU A 642 9.88 -34.08 2.08
N LEU A 643 9.24 -34.03 3.24
CA LEU A 643 8.24 -33.01 3.56
C LEU A 643 8.84 -31.60 3.65
N LEU A 644 10.02 -31.46 4.26
CA LEU A 644 10.74 -30.19 4.34
C LEU A 644 11.17 -29.71 2.95
N VAL A 645 11.67 -30.61 2.09
CA VAL A 645 12.02 -30.31 0.69
C VAL A 645 10.78 -29.84 -0.09
N ALA A 646 9.66 -30.53 0.03
CA ALA A 646 8.41 -30.14 -0.63
C ALA A 646 7.93 -28.75 -0.16
N PHE A 647 8.02 -28.46 1.14
CA PHE A 647 7.65 -27.17 1.69
C PHE A 647 8.59 -26.03 1.22
N MET A 648 9.84 -26.32 0.89
CA MET A 648 10.76 -25.31 0.35
C MET A 648 10.34 -24.79 -1.03
N ASP A 649 9.70 -25.63 -1.86
CA ASP A 649 9.10 -25.16 -3.11
C ASP A 649 7.89 -24.25 -2.86
N GLU A 650 7.06 -24.59 -1.88
CA GLU A 650 5.92 -23.77 -1.44
C GLU A 650 6.39 -22.37 -0.98
N MET A 651 7.46 -22.32 -0.18
CA MET A 651 8.11 -21.08 0.24
C MET A 651 8.61 -20.25 -0.95
N SER A 652 9.28 -20.89 -1.92
CA SER A 652 9.82 -20.23 -3.12
C SER A 652 8.72 -19.66 -4.03
N GLN A 653 7.54 -20.27 -4.06
CA GLN A 653 6.38 -19.72 -4.77
C GLN A 653 5.82 -18.47 -4.06
N THR A 654 5.72 -18.52 -2.73
CA THR A 654 5.26 -17.38 -1.91
C THR A 654 6.23 -16.19 -1.99
N GLU A 655 7.53 -16.45 -1.97
CA GLU A 655 8.57 -15.42 -2.14
C GLU A 655 8.44 -14.67 -3.47
N ARG A 656 8.23 -15.39 -4.59
CA ARG A 656 8.00 -14.78 -5.91
C ARG A 656 6.79 -13.86 -5.94
N LEU A 657 5.75 -14.14 -5.16
CA LEU A 657 4.58 -13.26 -5.03
C LEU A 657 4.90 -12.00 -4.23
N CYS A 658 5.66 -12.12 -3.13
CA CYS A 658 6.13 -10.98 -2.36
C CYS A 658 7.01 -10.05 -3.20
N ASP A 659 7.90 -10.60 -4.02
CA ASP A 659 8.76 -9.84 -4.92
C ASP A 659 7.92 -9.03 -5.93
N LYS A 660 6.91 -9.64 -6.55
CA LYS A 660 5.98 -8.95 -7.47
C LYS A 660 5.23 -7.80 -6.77
N MET A 661 4.75 -8.02 -5.56
CA MET A 661 4.04 -6.99 -4.78
C MET A 661 4.95 -5.80 -4.50
N ARG A 662 6.18 -6.06 -4.01
CA ARG A 662 7.15 -5.00 -3.70
C ARG A 662 7.57 -4.24 -4.96
N GLN A 663 7.75 -4.94 -6.08
CA GLN A 663 8.04 -4.34 -7.38
C GLN A 663 6.89 -3.47 -7.92
N SER A 664 5.63 -3.73 -7.55
CA SER A 664 4.49 -2.88 -7.97
C SER A 664 4.53 -1.46 -7.38
N VAL A 665 5.20 -1.27 -6.24
CA VAL A 665 5.38 0.04 -5.58
C VAL A 665 6.34 0.95 -6.38
N VAL A 666 7.14 0.37 -7.29
CA VAL A 666 8.33 0.97 -7.95
C VAL A 666 8.02 2.05 -9.00
N SER A 667 6.80 2.23 -9.50
CA SER A 667 6.57 3.05 -10.71
C SER A 667 6.78 4.57 -10.56
N VAL A 668 7.24 5.06 -9.41
CA VAL A 668 7.69 6.45 -9.20
C VAL A 668 8.97 6.36 -8.39
N ALA A 669 10.08 6.89 -8.92
CA ALA A 669 11.36 6.98 -8.23
C ALA A 669 11.26 7.90 -6.99
N GLY A 670 12.20 7.76 -6.05
CA GLY A 670 12.35 8.69 -4.91
C GLY A 670 12.02 8.11 -3.53
N LEU A 671 12.23 8.94 -2.50
CA LEU A 671 12.20 8.56 -1.08
C LEU A 671 10.88 7.94 -0.63
N GLN A 672 9.74 8.45 -1.10
CA GLN A 672 8.42 7.92 -0.73
C GLN A 672 8.24 6.45 -1.20
N SER A 673 8.77 6.10 -2.38
CA SER A 673 8.74 4.74 -2.90
C SER A 673 9.58 3.79 -2.03
N LEU A 674 10.77 4.24 -1.61
CA LEU A 674 11.60 3.51 -0.66
C LEU A 674 10.85 3.29 0.66
N MET A 675 10.17 4.31 1.20
CA MET A 675 9.44 4.19 2.46
C MET A 675 8.32 3.14 2.40
N HIS A 676 7.45 3.18 1.40
CA HIS A 676 6.39 2.16 1.27
C HIS A 676 6.95 0.75 1.10
N LYS A 677 8.06 0.58 0.37
CA LYS A 677 8.72 -0.74 0.26
C LYS A 677 9.30 -1.19 1.60
N ARG A 678 9.92 -0.30 2.38
CA ARG A 678 10.43 -0.60 3.73
C ARG A 678 9.30 -1.11 4.61
N PHE A 679 8.14 -0.45 4.62
CA PHE A 679 7.00 -0.93 5.43
C PHE A 679 6.54 -2.33 5.02
N LEU A 680 6.47 -2.64 3.72
CA LEU A 680 6.08 -3.98 3.23
C LEU A 680 7.03 -5.10 3.68
N VAL A 681 8.35 -4.87 3.62
CA VAL A 681 9.36 -5.88 4.00
C VAL A 681 9.55 -5.98 5.51
N SER A 682 9.32 -4.88 6.23
CA SER A 682 9.38 -4.82 7.71
C SER A 682 8.19 -5.48 8.40
N LYS A 683 7.14 -5.87 7.66
CA LYS A 683 6.00 -6.58 8.25
C LYS A 683 6.44 -7.86 8.97
N LYS A 684 5.84 -8.12 10.13
CA LYS A 684 6.05 -9.35 10.93
C LYS A 684 5.93 -10.63 10.11
N ALA A 685 4.92 -10.73 9.23
CA ALA A 685 4.75 -11.88 8.35
C ALA A 685 5.90 -12.01 7.34
N SER A 686 6.30 -10.91 6.67
CA SER A 686 7.44 -10.87 5.75
C SER A 686 8.75 -11.29 6.42
N LEU A 687 9.06 -10.75 7.60
CA LEU A 687 10.26 -11.10 8.37
C LEU A 687 10.26 -12.57 8.78
N LYS A 688 9.10 -13.06 9.24
CA LYS A 688 8.93 -14.45 9.64
C LYS A 688 9.09 -15.41 8.45
N LEU A 689 8.68 -15.02 7.25
CA LEU A 689 8.85 -15.81 6.03
C LEU A 689 10.34 -16.11 5.79
N TYR A 690 11.20 -15.10 5.76
CA TYR A 690 12.64 -15.31 5.56
C TYR A 690 13.29 -16.03 6.74
N SER A 691 12.85 -15.76 7.99
CA SER A 691 13.32 -16.51 9.16
C SER A 691 13.00 -18.01 9.06
N VAL A 692 11.80 -18.36 8.56
CA VAL A 692 11.40 -19.74 8.32
C VAL A 692 12.20 -20.36 7.18
N ALA A 693 12.47 -19.61 6.10
CA ALA A 693 13.30 -20.09 4.99
C ALA A 693 14.74 -20.43 5.43
N VAL A 694 15.35 -19.59 6.29
CA VAL A 694 16.68 -19.85 6.86
C VAL A 694 16.65 -21.08 7.77
N ASP A 695 15.69 -21.19 8.69
CA ASP A 695 15.55 -22.35 9.58
C ASP A 695 15.31 -23.65 8.80
N LEU A 696 14.45 -23.60 7.78
CA LEU A 696 14.18 -24.72 6.88
C LEU A 696 15.44 -25.19 6.16
N ALA A 697 16.21 -24.28 5.56
CA ALA A 697 17.45 -24.62 4.86
C ALA A 697 18.53 -25.18 5.81
N LEU A 698 18.64 -24.64 7.03
CA LEU A 698 19.54 -25.18 8.06
C LEU A 698 19.13 -26.60 8.50
N LYS A 699 17.83 -26.88 8.64
CA LYS A 699 17.32 -28.24 8.94
C LYS A 699 17.56 -29.23 7.80
N LEU A 700 17.70 -28.74 6.57
CA LEU A 700 18.03 -29.53 5.39
C LEU A 700 19.54 -29.69 5.15
N ASP A 701 20.38 -29.17 6.07
CA ASP A 701 21.85 -29.14 5.93
C ASP A 701 22.33 -28.41 4.66
N ASP A 702 21.60 -27.36 4.26
CA ASP A 702 21.89 -26.54 3.09
C ASP A 702 22.25 -25.10 3.49
N PRO A 703 23.50 -24.86 3.93
CA PRO A 703 23.94 -23.53 4.34
C PRO A 703 23.98 -22.52 3.17
N ALA A 704 24.05 -23.00 1.94
CA ALA A 704 24.02 -22.15 0.74
C ALA A 704 22.64 -21.52 0.57
N ASN A 705 21.58 -22.32 0.57
CA ASN A 705 20.21 -21.81 0.51
C ASN A 705 19.81 -21.02 1.76
N ALA A 706 20.34 -21.36 2.94
CA ALA A 706 20.14 -20.56 4.15
C ALA A 706 20.70 -19.14 3.99
N TRP A 707 21.93 -19.01 3.49
CA TRP A 707 22.54 -17.71 3.23
C TRP A 707 21.82 -16.93 2.12
N LEU A 708 21.38 -17.59 1.05
CA LEU A 708 20.58 -16.95 -0.01
C LEU A 708 19.25 -16.40 0.54
N SER A 709 18.57 -17.18 1.39
CA SER A 709 17.32 -16.76 2.04
C SER A 709 17.53 -15.58 2.98
N LEU A 710 18.64 -15.57 3.73
CA LEU A 710 19.06 -14.43 4.54
C LEU A 710 19.21 -13.17 3.67
N GLN A 711 19.98 -13.25 2.58
CA GLN A 711 20.18 -12.09 1.69
C GLN A 711 18.88 -11.60 1.04
N ARG A 712 17.94 -12.49 0.73
CA ARG A 712 16.64 -12.11 0.14
C ARG A 712 15.75 -11.32 1.10
N GLY A 713 15.89 -11.58 2.41
CA GLY A 713 15.20 -10.83 3.46
C GLY A 713 15.91 -9.56 3.93
N LYS A 714 17.08 -9.22 3.37
CA LYS A 714 18.00 -8.22 3.92
C LYS A 714 18.14 -6.98 3.04
N ALA A 715 17.91 -5.79 3.61
CA ALA A 715 18.05 -4.49 2.94
C ALA A 715 17.40 -4.47 1.56
N ARG A 716 16.27 -5.16 1.43
CA ARG A 716 15.69 -5.56 0.16
C ARG A 716 14.92 -4.42 -0.49
N ALA A 717 14.20 -3.63 0.29
CA ALA A 717 13.56 -2.39 -0.19
C ALA A 717 14.60 -1.37 -0.62
N PHE A 718 15.69 -1.22 0.14
CA PHE A 718 16.81 -0.36 -0.22
C PHE A 718 17.49 -0.80 -1.51
N ALA A 719 17.86 -2.09 -1.64
CA ALA A 719 18.46 -2.63 -2.86
C ALA A 719 17.56 -2.46 -4.10
N ASP A 720 16.26 -2.73 -3.97
CA ASP A 720 15.28 -2.54 -5.04
C ASP A 720 15.13 -1.05 -5.44
N SER A 721 15.48 -0.12 -4.56
CA SER A 721 15.38 1.31 -4.85
C SER A 721 16.68 1.84 -5.49
N LEU A 722 17.84 1.28 -5.14
CA LEU A 722 19.10 1.55 -5.85
C LEU A 722 19.06 1.12 -7.33
N GLY A 723 18.37 0.03 -7.62
CA GLY A 723 18.20 -0.49 -8.99
C GLY A 723 17.05 0.14 -9.78
N ALA A 724 16.16 0.93 -9.16
CA ALA A 724 15.09 1.62 -9.89
C ALA A 724 15.65 2.67 -10.87
N ASP A 725 16.78 3.28 -10.53
CA ASP A 725 17.56 4.18 -11.38
C ASP A 725 18.64 3.45 -12.20
N CYS A 726 18.46 2.14 -12.46
CA CYS A 726 19.42 1.35 -13.24
C CYS A 726 19.71 2.03 -14.59
N VAL A 727 20.93 2.55 -14.71
CA VAL A 727 21.40 3.24 -15.90
C VAL A 727 21.55 2.22 -17.02
N ILE A 728 20.70 2.32 -18.05
CA ILE A 728 20.91 1.57 -19.29
C ILE A 728 22.27 2.01 -19.85
N PRO A 729 23.22 1.08 -20.12
CA PRO A 729 24.52 1.43 -20.66
C PRO A 729 24.39 2.27 -21.94
N GLN A 730 25.22 3.29 -22.10
CA GLN A 730 25.14 4.22 -23.23
C GLN A 730 25.17 3.50 -24.59
N ARG A 731 25.99 2.45 -24.70
CA ARG A 731 26.04 1.56 -25.89
C ARG A 731 24.66 0.99 -26.23
N LEU A 732 23.91 0.53 -25.23
CA LEU A 732 22.60 -0.06 -25.42
C LEU A 732 21.55 1.02 -25.71
N LEU A 733 21.64 2.20 -25.08
CA LEU A 733 20.80 3.35 -25.42
C LEU A 733 20.99 3.80 -26.87
N ASP A 734 22.22 3.91 -27.35
CA ASP A 734 22.51 4.30 -28.73
C ASP A 734 21.95 3.27 -29.73
N GLN A 735 22.05 1.97 -29.39
CA GLN A 735 21.42 0.90 -30.16
C GLN A 735 19.90 0.99 -30.16
N ILE A 736 19.27 1.24 -29.01
CA ILE A 736 17.81 1.42 -28.90
C ILE A 736 17.36 2.64 -29.71
N ASN A 737 18.07 3.77 -29.61
CA ASN A 737 17.74 4.99 -30.36
C ASN A 737 17.89 4.82 -31.88
N SER A 738 18.75 3.90 -32.33
CA SER A 738 18.91 3.56 -33.75
C SER A 738 17.86 2.58 -34.29
N ASP A 739 17.10 1.91 -33.41
CA ASP A 739 16.02 0.98 -33.76
C ASP A 739 14.66 1.65 -33.53
N HIS A 740 13.91 1.90 -34.63
CA HIS A 740 12.65 2.64 -34.54
C HIS A 740 11.59 1.93 -33.69
N ALA A 741 11.49 0.60 -33.75
CA ALA A 741 10.50 -0.15 -32.98
C ALA A 741 10.84 -0.15 -31.48
N ALA A 742 12.12 -0.30 -31.15
CA ALA A 742 12.59 -0.22 -29.77
C ALA A 742 12.41 1.18 -29.18
N TYR A 743 12.71 2.22 -29.96
CA TYR A 743 12.57 3.62 -29.55
C TYR A 743 11.11 3.99 -29.26
N GLU A 744 10.16 3.64 -30.14
CA GLU A 744 8.75 3.95 -29.92
C GLU A 744 8.19 3.27 -28.68
N LEU A 745 8.53 2.00 -28.43
CA LEU A 745 8.11 1.30 -27.22
C LEU A 745 8.71 1.92 -25.94
N LEU A 746 9.97 2.33 -25.97
CA LEU A 746 10.63 2.99 -24.83
C LEU A 746 10.01 4.38 -24.57
N LYS A 747 9.69 5.13 -25.63
CA LYS A 747 9.03 6.43 -25.54
C LYS A 747 7.61 6.30 -24.99
N GLU A 748 6.86 5.29 -25.40
CA GLU A 748 5.55 4.98 -24.85
C GLU A 748 5.64 4.65 -23.34
N GLU A 749 6.70 3.92 -22.93
CA GLU A 749 6.95 3.62 -21.51
C GLU A 749 7.14 4.91 -20.72
N GLN A 750 7.94 5.82 -21.27
CA GLN A 750 8.22 7.12 -20.64
C GLN A 750 6.97 8.00 -20.54
N ASN A 751 6.14 8.06 -21.58
CA ASN A 751 4.87 8.81 -21.53
C ASN A 751 3.93 8.28 -20.43
N ILE A 752 3.87 6.96 -20.24
CA ILE A 752 3.03 6.37 -19.17
C ILE A 752 3.63 6.67 -17.79
N LEU A 753 4.95 6.65 -17.64
CA LEU A 753 5.62 7.02 -16.40
C LEU A 753 5.41 8.50 -16.05
N GLU A 754 5.43 9.40 -17.03
CA GLU A 754 5.10 10.82 -16.87
C GLU A 754 3.62 11.01 -16.45
N LEU A 755 2.69 10.31 -17.10
CA LEU A 755 1.28 10.31 -16.73
C LEU A 755 1.07 9.84 -15.27
N LEU A 756 1.84 8.86 -14.80
CA LEU A 756 1.77 8.38 -13.42
C LEU A 756 2.20 9.43 -12.38
N GLN A 757 2.86 10.51 -12.78
CA GLN A 757 3.23 11.64 -11.93
C GLN A 757 2.14 12.73 -11.86
N GLU A 758 1.15 12.71 -12.74
CA GLU A 758 0.06 13.70 -12.75
C GLU A 758 -0.97 13.46 -11.62
N GLN A 759 -1.65 14.54 -11.21
CA GLN A 759 -2.72 14.48 -10.19
C GLN A 759 -4.03 13.94 -10.77
N ASN A 760 -4.80 13.20 -9.96
CA ASN A 760 -6.12 12.65 -10.33
C ASN A 760 -6.13 11.72 -11.55
N VAL A 761 -5.00 11.09 -11.85
CA VAL A 761 -4.92 10.00 -12.83
C VAL A 761 -5.46 8.72 -12.23
N ASN A 762 -6.12 7.89 -13.04
CA ASN A 762 -6.41 6.52 -12.66
C ASN A 762 -5.11 5.69 -12.74
N HIS A 763 -4.30 5.72 -11.68
CA HIS A 763 -3.02 4.99 -11.63
C HIS A 763 -3.21 3.50 -11.85
N VAL A 764 -4.36 2.91 -11.49
CA VAL A 764 -4.65 1.50 -11.76
C VAL A 764 -4.68 1.23 -13.28
N VAL A 765 -5.34 2.07 -14.06
CA VAL A 765 -5.39 1.92 -15.54
C VAL A 765 -4.03 2.18 -16.16
N ALA A 766 -3.34 3.26 -15.74
CA ALA A 766 -2.01 3.61 -16.26
C ALA A 766 -0.97 2.53 -15.93
N ALA A 767 -0.99 1.98 -14.72
CA ALA A 767 -0.16 0.85 -14.29
C ALA A 767 -0.41 -0.40 -15.13
N ARG A 768 -1.69 -0.66 -15.44
CA ARG A 768 -2.04 -1.80 -16.25
C ARG A 768 -1.50 -1.66 -17.68
N ARG A 769 -1.58 -0.46 -18.25
CA ARG A 769 -0.94 -0.16 -19.53
C ARG A 769 0.58 -0.34 -19.49
N LEU A 770 1.24 0.22 -18.46
CA LEU A 770 2.70 0.12 -18.29
C LEU A 770 3.18 -1.33 -18.26
N THR A 771 2.49 -2.20 -17.52
CA THR A 771 2.85 -3.61 -17.40
C THR A 771 2.61 -4.36 -18.71
N SER A 772 1.51 -4.07 -19.45
CA SER A 772 1.30 -4.63 -20.79
C SER A 772 2.42 -4.23 -21.72
N LEU A 773 2.80 -2.95 -21.69
CA LEU A 773 3.84 -2.41 -22.53
C LEU A 773 5.18 -3.06 -22.22
N ARG A 774 5.56 -3.16 -20.94
CA ARG A 774 6.79 -3.84 -20.51
C ARG A 774 6.84 -5.30 -20.97
N LYS A 775 5.73 -6.04 -20.90
CA LYS A 775 5.65 -7.40 -21.43
C LYS A 775 5.86 -7.46 -22.96
N ASN A 776 5.36 -6.46 -23.70
CA ASN A 776 5.63 -6.34 -25.13
C ASN A 776 7.10 -5.98 -25.39
N MET A 777 7.70 -5.11 -24.57
CA MET A 777 9.11 -4.73 -24.64
C MET A 777 10.04 -5.94 -24.43
N GLU A 778 9.71 -6.87 -23.54
CA GLU A 778 10.46 -8.13 -23.35
C GLU A 778 10.56 -8.99 -24.62
N GLY A 779 9.63 -8.82 -25.57
CA GLY A 779 9.68 -9.48 -26.88
C GLY A 779 10.74 -8.91 -27.83
N HIS A 780 11.26 -7.70 -27.57
CA HIS A 780 12.27 -7.05 -28.41
C HIS A 780 13.69 -7.26 -27.84
N PRO A 781 14.67 -7.78 -28.60
CA PRO A 781 15.98 -8.16 -28.06
C PRO A 781 16.72 -7.06 -27.26
N LEU A 782 16.78 -5.84 -27.79
CA LEU A 782 17.43 -4.69 -27.13
C LEU A 782 16.72 -4.27 -25.84
N LEU A 783 15.38 -4.30 -25.85
CA LEU A 783 14.58 -3.92 -24.69
C LEU A 783 14.49 -5.04 -23.67
N ALA A 784 14.63 -6.30 -24.07
CA ALA A 784 14.79 -7.44 -23.18
C ALA A 784 16.15 -7.42 -22.46
N GLU A 785 17.21 -6.92 -23.12
CA GLU A 785 18.48 -6.61 -22.47
C GLU A 785 18.31 -5.47 -21.45
N ALA A 786 17.65 -4.36 -21.83
CA ALA A 786 17.35 -3.27 -20.90
C ALA A 786 16.45 -3.70 -19.72
N ALA A 787 15.42 -4.49 -19.99
CA ALA A 787 14.51 -5.05 -19.00
C ALA A 787 15.19 -6.08 -18.12
N ARG A 788 16.17 -6.85 -18.61
CA ARG A 788 17.02 -7.68 -17.75
C ARG A 788 17.91 -6.85 -16.85
N LEU A 789 18.54 -5.79 -17.35
CA LEU A 789 19.36 -4.91 -16.51
C LEU A 789 18.52 -4.24 -15.42
N ARG A 790 17.34 -3.73 -15.78
CA ARG A 790 16.36 -3.18 -14.84
C ARG A 790 15.76 -4.27 -13.93
N GLY A 791 15.53 -5.48 -14.43
CA GLY A 791 14.89 -6.61 -13.73
C GLY A 791 15.85 -7.46 -12.90
N GLN A 792 17.17 -7.32 -13.10
CA GLN A 792 18.25 -7.81 -12.25
C GLN A 792 18.38 -6.99 -10.95
N LEU A 793 17.29 -6.33 -10.51
CA LEU A 793 17.15 -5.64 -9.21
C LEU A 793 17.66 -6.49 -8.03
N PHE A 794 17.72 -7.81 -8.18
CA PHE A 794 18.41 -8.71 -7.25
C PHE A 794 18.95 -9.95 -7.96
N ASN A 795 20.09 -9.81 -8.62
CA ASN A 795 20.90 -10.96 -8.98
C ASN A 795 21.96 -11.19 -7.89
N LEU A 796 21.83 -12.27 -7.13
CA LEU A 796 22.86 -12.71 -6.16
C LEU A 796 24.01 -13.46 -6.85
N ASP A 797 24.03 -13.52 -8.18
CA ASP A 797 25.15 -14.11 -8.91
C ASP A 797 26.45 -13.40 -8.56
N LEU A 798 27.33 -14.15 -7.91
CA LEU A 798 28.60 -13.68 -7.39
C LEU A 798 29.67 -13.57 -8.49
N ALA A 799 29.37 -13.92 -9.75
CA ALA A 799 30.33 -13.99 -10.85
C ALA A 799 30.10 -12.94 -11.97
N THR A 800 29.69 -11.72 -11.61
CA THR A 800 29.45 -10.65 -12.59
C THR A 800 30.73 -10.18 -13.29
N GLU A 801 30.60 -9.66 -14.51
CA GLU A 801 31.75 -9.09 -15.24
C GLU A 801 32.29 -7.84 -14.54
N GLU A 802 31.43 -7.05 -13.92
CA GLU A 802 31.79 -5.87 -13.14
C GLU A 802 32.67 -6.25 -11.93
N LEU A 803 32.35 -7.36 -11.25
CA LEU A 803 33.19 -7.87 -10.17
C LEU A 803 34.55 -8.34 -10.69
N LYS A 804 34.62 -9.02 -11.84
CA LYS A 804 35.89 -9.43 -12.44
C LYS A 804 36.77 -8.22 -12.76
N VAL A 805 36.18 -7.14 -13.30
CA VAL A 805 36.88 -5.88 -13.57
C VAL A 805 37.39 -5.26 -12.26
N ALA A 806 36.56 -5.22 -11.22
CA ALA A 806 36.95 -4.72 -9.90
C ALA A 806 38.13 -5.49 -9.28
N LEU A 807 38.09 -6.82 -9.37
CA LEU A 807 39.16 -7.71 -8.91
C LEU A 807 40.47 -7.47 -9.66
N GLN A 808 40.40 -7.38 -11.00
CA GLN A 808 41.56 -7.07 -11.84
C GLN A 808 42.15 -5.68 -11.54
N ALA A 809 41.30 -4.69 -11.30
CA ALA A 809 41.72 -3.33 -10.99
C ALA A 809 42.43 -3.21 -9.63
N THR A 810 42.15 -4.13 -8.70
CA THR A 810 42.71 -4.14 -7.35
C THR A 810 43.79 -5.21 -7.13
N GLY A 811 44.05 -6.06 -8.12
CA GLY A 811 44.98 -7.19 -7.99
C GLY A 811 44.47 -8.31 -7.08
N LEU A 812 43.19 -8.31 -6.73
CA LEU A 812 42.56 -9.36 -5.92
C LEU A 812 42.14 -10.54 -6.81
N THR A 813 42.28 -11.75 -6.30
CA THR A 813 41.77 -12.96 -6.95
C THR A 813 40.43 -13.37 -6.33
N ALA A 814 39.60 -14.09 -7.09
CA ALA A 814 38.25 -14.45 -6.65
C ALA A 814 38.23 -15.29 -5.36
N ASP A 815 39.23 -16.14 -5.15
CA ASP A 815 39.40 -16.94 -3.93
C ASP A 815 39.72 -16.10 -2.68
N LYS A 816 40.14 -14.84 -2.86
CA LYS A 816 40.46 -13.89 -1.78
C LYS A 816 39.29 -13.04 -1.32
N VAL A 817 38.12 -13.18 -1.92
CA VAL A 817 36.91 -12.44 -1.52
C VAL A 817 35.95 -13.35 -0.77
N LYS A 818 35.50 -12.90 0.41
CA LYS A 818 34.54 -13.61 1.27
C LYS A 818 33.43 -12.66 1.71
N PHE A 819 32.19 -13.10 1.57
CA PHE A 819 31.04 -12.45 2.20
C PHE A 819 30.85 -13.03 3.59
N VAL A 820 30.72 -12.16 4.59
CA VAL A 820 30.57 -12.54 5.99
C VAL A 820 29.27 -11.94 6.51
N ASP A 821 28.35 -12.81 6.90
CA ASP A 821 27.00 -12.45 7.31
C ASP A 821 26.66 -13.03 8.67
N TRP A 822 25.80 -12.32 9.40
CA TRP A 822 25.22 -12.80 10.65
C TRP A 822 23.72 -12.95 10.47
N TYR A 823 23.18 -14.12 10.80
CA TYR A 823 21.74 -14.30 10.93
C TYR A 823 21.34 -14.09 12.38
N VAL A 824 20.46 -13.10 12.58
CA VAL A 824 19.81 -12.80 13.84
C VAL A 824 18.32 -13.17 13.70
N PRO A 825 17.82 -14.19 14.41
CA PRO A 825 16.43 -14.58 14.31
C PRO A 825 15.50 -13.45 14.74
N ALA A 826 14.65 -12.96 13.83
CA ALA A 826 13.79 -11.81 14.08
C ALA A 826 12.70 -12.08 15.14
N MET A 827 12.24 -13.33 15.28
CA MET A 827 11.08 -13.71 16.08
C MET A 827 11.25 -15.11 16.69
N ALA A 828 12.10 -15.27 17.72
CA ALA A 828 12.10 -16.50 18.50
C ALA A 828 11.16 -16.38 19.70
N ASN A 829 10.19 -17.29 19.81
CA ASN A 829 9.28 -17.44 20.96
C ASN A 829 9.99 -17.96 22.24
N THR A 830 11.32 -17.96 22.26
CA THR A 830 12.15 -18.45 23.34
C THR A 830 13.13 -17.37 23.74
N SER A 831 13.25 -17.11 25.04
CA SER A 831 14.45 -16.48 25.58
C SER A 831 15.67 -17.26 25.06
N HIS A 832 16.75 -16.57 24.66
CA HIS A 832 17.97 -17.12 24.01
C HIS A 832 17.93 -17.27 22.47
N GLN A 833 17.79 -16.14 21.75
CA GLN A 833 18.02 -16.09 20.29
C GLN A 833 19.51 -16.31 19.96
N LYS A 834 19.82 -17.46 19.35
CA LYS A 834 21.18 -17.82 18.91
C LYS A 834 21.51 -17.14 17.59
N ILE A 835 22.75 -16.70 17.45
CA ILE A 835 23.26 -16.04 16.24
C ILE A 835 24.01 -17.07 15.40
N HIS A 836 23.82 -17.05 14.08
CA HIS A 836 24.61 -17.85 13.13
C HIS A 836 25.54 -16.95 12.31
N LEU A 837 26.80 -17.31 12.20
CA LEU A 837 27.78 -16.71 11.29
C LEU A 837 27.78 -17.49 9.98
N PHE A 838 27.75 -16.80 8.85
CA PHE A 838 27.91 -17.36 7.51
C PHE A 838 29.15 -16.76 6.84
N VAL A 839 29.90 -17.61 6.13
CA VAL A 839 31.01 -17.18 5.28
C VAL A 839 30.82 -17.80 3.89
N ARG A 840 30.50 -16.96 2.91
CA ARG A 840 30.24 -17.35 1.52
C ARG A 840 31.41 -16.97 0.64
N GLN A 841 31.89 -17.93 -0.16
CA GLN A 841 32.91 -17.73 -1.17
C GLN A 841 32.26 -17.44 -2.54
N LEU A 842 33.02 -16.83 -3.47
CA LEU A 842 32.52 -16.52 -4.82
C LEU A 842 32.18 -17.76 -5.67
N ASP A 843 32.80 -18.91 -5.38
CA ASP A 843 32.49 -20.18 -6.06
C ASP A 843 31.15 -20.79 -5.61
N GLY A 844 30.51 -20.20 -4.60
CA GLY A 844 29.27 -20.67 -4.03
C GLY A 844 29.41 -21.64 -2.86
N THR A 845 30.61 -21.84 -2.32
CA THR A 845 30.80 -22.58 -1.06
C THR A 845 30.36 -21.71 0.13
N THR A 846 29.47 -22.22 0.99
CA THR A 846 29.07 -21.54 2.23
C THR A 846 29.46 -22.35 3.46
N TYR A 847 30.11 -21.68 4.40
CA TYR A 847 30.34 -22.18 5.75
C TYR A 847 29.36 -21.50 6.70
N THR A 848 28.84 -22.24 7.69
CA THR A 848 27.99 -21.70 8.75
C THR A 848 28.46 -22.17 10.12
N LYS A 849 28.31 -21.32 11.14
CA LYS A 849 28.62 -21.65 12.54
C LYS A 849 27.62 -20.99 13.48
N GLN A 850 27.00 -21.79 14.35
CA GLN A 850 26.21 -21.25 15.46
C GLN A 850 27.15 -20.68 16.51
N LEU A 851 26.98 -19.41 16.86
CA LEU A 851 27.82 -18.70 17.82
C LEU A 851 27.37 -18.97 19.27
N PRO A 852 28.29 -18.87 20.25
CA PRO A 852 27.95 -19.05 21.66
C PRO A 852 27.29 -17.83 22.30
N ILE A 853 27.37 -16.66 21.66
CA ILE A 853 26.75 -15.42 22.09
C ILE A 853 25.31 -15.29 21.55
N ILE A 854 24.43 -14.71 22.37
CA ILE A 854 23.01 -14.50 22.03
C ILE A 854 22.69 -13.01 21.83
N VAL A 855 21.57 -12.73 21.16
CA VAL A 855 21.15 -11.35 20.82
C VAL A 855 21.02 -10.45 22.05
N ASP A 856 20.43 -10.96 23.14
CA ASP A 856 20.21 -10.16 24.36
C ASP A 856 21.53 -9.71 24.99
N GLN A 857 22.57 -10.55 24.95
CA GLN A 857 23.91 -10.18 25.43
C GLN A 857 24.53 -9.05 24.60
N VAL A 858 24.25 -9.02 23.29
CA VAL A 858 24.72 -7.94 22.40
C VAL A 858 23.96 -6.65 22.69
N LYS A 859 22.63 -6.70 22.81
CA LYS A 859 21.79 -5.54 23.16
C LYS A 859 22.20 -4.92 24.50
N ASP A 860 22.40 -5.76 25.51
CA ASP A 860 22.90 -5.36 26.83
C ASP A 860 24.27 -4.69 26.75
N TRP A 861 25.16 -5.19 25.88
CA TRP A 861 26.48 -4.62 25.69
C TRP A 861 26.40 -3.24 25.02
N ILE A 862 25.56 -3.10 23.99
CA ILE A 862 25.33 -1.82 23.28
C ILE A 862 24.83 -0.76 24.26
N ALA A 863 23.76 -1.07 25.02
CA ALA A 863 23.18 -0.13 25.98
C ALA A 863 24.18 0.33 27.06
N LYS A 864 25.14 -0.52 27.44
CA LYS A 864 26.18 -0.19 28.44
C LYS A 864 27.40 0.52 27.87
N THR A 865 27.63 0.41 26.56
CA THR A 865 28.92 0.77 25.93
C THR A 865 28.81 1.93 24.96
N LEU A 866 27.70 2.02 24.22
CA LEU A 866 27.48 2.99 23.15
C LEU A 866 26.41 4.03 23.48
N VAL A 867 25.54 3.77 24.46
CA VAL A 867 24.52 4.73 24.93
C VAL A 867 25.00 5.39 26.21
N TYR A 868 25.22 6.70 26.18
CA TYR A 868 25.67 7.50 27.33
C TYR A 868 25.27 8.98 27.17
N PRO A 869 25.06 9.72 28.26
CA PRO A 869 24.66 11.13 28.19
C PRO A 869 25.71 12.02 27.53
N ASP A 870 25.25 13.14 26.97
CA ASP A 870 26.12 14.20 26.44
C ASP A 870 27.12 14.66 27.51
N MET A 871 28.36 14.91 27.09
CA MET A 871 29.51 15.28 27.94
C MET A 871 30.09 14.16 28.83
N ALA A 872 29.46 12.98 28.93
CA ALA A 872 30.05 11.85 29.65
C ALA A 872 31.23 11.25 28.88
N THR A 873 32.31 10.86 29.58
CA THR A 873 33.42 10.16 28.92
C THR A 873 32.96 8.81 28.36
N PRO A 874 33.07 8.58 27.04
CA PRO A 874 32.60 7.35 26.40
C PRO A 874 33.22 6.10 27.05
N PRO A 875 32.45 5.03 27.33
CA PRO A 875 32.98 3.82 27.95
C PRO A 875 34.18 3.22 27.22
N LEU A 876 34.20 3.26 25.88
CA LEU A 876 35.30 2.77 25.05
C LEU A 876 36.57 3.64 25.12
N ALA A 877 36.45 4.94 25.46
CA ALA A 877 37.58 5.85 25.64
C ALA A 877 38.29 5.68 27.00
N ARG A 878 37.67 4.94 27.93
CA ARG A 878 38.23 4.67 29.27
C ARG A 878 39.35 3.62 29.17
N LYS A 879 40.22 3.56 30.19
CA LYS A 879 41.37 2.62 30.25
C LYS A 879 41.01 1.14 29.99
N MET A 880 39.81 0.71 30.39
CA MET A 880 39.31 -0.66 30.18
C MET A 880 38.49 -0.85 28.89
N GLY A 881 38.37 0.17 28.04
CA GLY A 881 37.53 0.14 26.83
C GLY A 881 37.86 -0.99 25.88
N ASN A 882 39.15 -1.27 25.62
CA ASN A 882 39.56 -2.41 24.80
C ASN A 882 39.16 -3.77 25.41
N GLN A 883 39.13 -3.89 26.75
CA GLN A 883 38.66 -5.12 27.41
C GLN A 883 37.14 -5.26 27.33
N LEU A 884 36.42 -4.13 27.39
CA LEU A 884 34.97 -4.10 27.20
C LEU A 884 34.59 -4.54 25.77
N LEU A 885 35.33 -4.08 24.76
CA LEU A 885 35.16 -4.49 23.36
C LEU A 885 35.41 -6.00 23.16
N LYS A 886 36.47 -6.55 23.75
CA LYS A 886 36.82 -7.98 23.66
C LYS A 886 35.72 -8.93 24.16
N ARG A 887 34.77 -8.46 24.98
CA ARG A 887 33.61 -9.27 25.39
C ARG A 887 32.75 -9.71 24.20
N MET A 888 32.80 -8.98 23.10
CA MET A 888 32.05 -9.28 21.87
C MET A 888 32.83 -10.16 20.87
N ASN A 889 34.06 -10.61 21.19
CA ASN A 889 34.86 -11.46 20.27
C ASN A 889 34.16 -12.77 19.86
N ALA A 890 33.19 -13.24 20.66
CA ALA A 890 32.35 -14.39 20.31
C ALA A 890 31.55 -14.19 19.00
N LEU A 891 31.36 -12.94 18.55
CA LEU A 891 30.69 -12.63 17.27
C LEU A 891 31.52 -13.02 16.04
N VAL A 892 32.84 -13.14 16.18
CA VAL A 892 33.76 -13.50 15.08
C VAL A 892 34.40 -14.88 15.28
N GLU A 893 33.87 -15.67 16.21
CA GLU A 893 34.39 -17.01 16.51
C GLU A 893 34.19 -17.96 15.32
N GLY A 894 35.27 -18.60 14.88
CA GLY A 894 35.29 -19.49 13.71
C GLY A 894 35.62 -18.81 12.39
N LEU A 895 35.75 -17.49 12.34
CA LEU A 895 36.14 -16.79 11.11
C LEU A 895 37.54 -17.20 10.62
N SER A 896 38.43 -17.58 11.53
CA SER A 896 39.77 -18.13 11.21
C SER A 896 39.73 -19.47 10.46
N ASP A 897 38.61 -20.20 10.56
CA ASP A 897 38.49 -21.55 10.02
C ASP A 897 38.14 -21.52 8.51
N SER A 898 37.60 -20.39 8.03
CA SER A 898 37.08 -20.24 6.66
C SER A 898 37.63 -19.01 5.91
N THR A 899 38.53 -18.24 6.52
CA THR A 899 39.18 -17.06 5.91
C THR A 899 40.69 -17.07 6.17
N SER A 900 41.47 -16.43 5.29
CA SER A 900 42.92 -16.26 5.43
C SER A 900 43.29 -14.79 5.70
N GLU A 901 44.50 -14.56 6.20
CA GLU A 901 45.05 -13.20 6.32
C GLU A 901 45.16 -12.54 4.94
N GLY A 902 44.81 -11.25 4.87
CA GLY A 902 44.80 -10.47 3.63
C GLY A 902 43.58 -10.68 2.73
N ASP A 903 42.69 -11.64 3.02
CA ASP A 903 41.42 -11.77 2.30
C ASP A 903 40.59 -10.49 2.45
N LEU A 904 39.84 -10.13 1.41
CA LEU A 904 38.82 -9.10 1.44
C LEU A 904 37.53 -9.68 2.02
N LEU A 905 37.11 -9.11 3.15
CA LEU A 905 35.90 -9.48 3.85
C LEU A 905 34.84 -8.40 3.67
N ILE A 906 33.75 -8.76 3.02
CA ILE A 906 32.56 -7.92 2.86
C ILE A 906 31.62 -8.29 4.01
N LEU A 907 31.55 -7.41 5.01
CA LEU A 907 30.75 -7.62 6.20
C LEU A 907 29.33 -7.10 5.95
N SER A 908 28.36 -7.96 6.17
CA SER A 908 26.95 -7.59 6.16
C SER A 908 26.35 -7.97 7.52
N PRO A 909 26.42 -7.08 8.53
CA PRO A 909 25.81 -7.30 9.84
C PRO A 909 24.28 -7.30 9.79
N SER A 910 23.63 -7.85 10.81
CA SER A 910 22.16 -7.89 10.94
C SER A 910 21.70 -7.45 12.32
N GLY A 911 20.55 -6.78 12.38
CA GLY A 911 19.92 -6.25 13.57
C GLY A 911 20.88 -5.41 14.42
N PRO A 912 21.01 -5.67 15.73
CA PRO A 912 21.83 -4.86 16.63
C PRO A 912 23.33 -4.93 16.32
N LEU A 913 23.79 -5.86 15.48
CA LEU A 913 25.22 -5.98 15.14
C LEU A 913 25.69 -4.83 14.24
N ASN A 914 24.79 -4.08 13.61
CA ASN A 914 25.14 -2.91 12.79
C ASN A 914 25.87 -1.83 13.60
N SER A 915 25.55 -1.70 14.89
CA SER A 915 26.18 -0.74 15.81
C SER A 915 27.49 -1.25 16.42
N VAL A 916 27.85 -2.53 16.20
CA VAL A 916 29.08 -3.12 16.76
C VAL A 916 30.22 -2.93 15.76
N PRO A 917 31.40 -2.44 16.20
CA PRO A 917 32.57 -2.32 15.32
C PRO A 917 33.22 -3.70 15.08
N LEU A 918 32.57 -4.54 14.27
CA LEU A 918 32.97 -5.92 13.99
C LEU A 918 34.41 -6.05 13.49
N HIS A 919 34.86 -5.07 12.71
CA HIS A 919 36.23 -4.99 12.21
C HIS A 919 37.29 -4.76 13.31
N ALA A 920 36.89 -4.31 14.50
CA ALA A 920 37.75 -4.09 15.66
C ALA A 920 37.82 -5.30 16.61
N LEU A 921 37.01 -6.34 16.40
CA LEU A 921 37.01 -7.57 17.20
C LEU A 921 38.21 -8.45 16.87
N ASP A 922 38.75 -9.15 17.87
CA ASP A 922 39.94 -9.98 17.68
C ASP A 922 39.59 -11.33 17.05
N VAL A 923 40.25 -11.64 15.93
CA VAL A 923 40.28 -12.99 15.35
C VAL A 923 41.63 -13.61 15.68
N GLY A 924 41.62 -14.56 16.62
CA GLY A 924 42.85 -15.06 17.22
C GLY A 924 43.43 -14.06 18.21
N LYS A 925 44.52 -13.37 17.85
CA LYS A 925 45.23 -12.41 18.74
C LYS A 925 45.22 -10.97 18.24
N GLU A 926 44.69 -10.74 17.04
CA GLU A 926 44.74 -9.43 16.38
C GLU A 926 43.34 -9.03 15.90
N PRO A 927 43.02 -7.72 15.86
CA PRO A 927 41.74 -7.25 15.32
C PRO A 927 41.55 -7.64 13.86
N LEU A 928 40.29 -7.82 13.46
CA LEU A 928 39.95 -8.23 12.10
C LEU A 928 40.49 -7.28 11.03
N ILE A 929 40.41 -5.96 11.24
CA ILE A 929 40.93 -4.95 10.29
C ILE A 929 42.45 -4.97 10.18
N GLN A 930 43.15 -5.46 11.21
CA GLN A 930 44.59 -5.69 11.14
C GLN A 930 44.89 -6.93 10.28
N ARG A 931 44.10 -7.99 10.42
CA ARG A 931 44.28 -9.26 9.69
C ARG A 931 43.82 -9.21 8.23
N ASN A 932 42.76 -8.45 7.93
CA ASN A 932 42.02 -8.53 6.66
C ASN A 932 41.70 -7.14 6.09
N LEU A 933 41.41 -7.10 4.79
CA LEU A 933 40.77 -5.95 4.17
C LEU A 933 39.26 -6.03 4.48
N VAL A 934 38.65 -4.93 4.93
CA VAL A 934 37.27 -4.94 5.42
C VAL A 934 36.45 -3.83 4.77
N VAL A 935 35.25 -4.18 4.31
CA VAL A 935 34.21 -3.25 3.87
C VAL A 935 32.85 -3.67 4.40
N TYR A 936 31.94 -2.72 4.56
CA TYR A 936 30.57 -2.96 5.01
C TYR A 936 29.58 -2.80 3.86
N ALA A 937 28.58 -3.68 3.80
CA ALA A 937 27.47 -3.57 2.87
C ALA A 937 26.17 -4.05 3.54
N SER A 938 25.07 -3.34 3.28
CA SER A 938 23.76 -3.70 3.84
C SER A 938 23.26 -5.05 3.30
N SER A 939 23.62 -5.40 2.06
CA SER A 939 23.43 -6.73 1.47
C SER A 939 24.33 -6.91 0.26
N VAL A 940 24.42 -8.14 -0.26
CA VAL A 940 25.11 -8.42 -1.54
C VAL A 940 24.45 -7.69 -2.71
N ALA A 941 23.13 -7.52 -2.68
CA ALA A 941 22.42 -6.80 -3.73
C ALA A 941 22.78 -5.31 -3.76
N THR A 942 22.89 -4.66 -2.60
CA THR A 942 23.38 -3.28 -2.50
C THR A 942 24.78 -3.13 -3.10
N LEU A 943 25.70 -4.07 -2.80
CA LEU A 943 27.04 -4.07 -3.38
C LEU A 943 27.01 -4.24 -4.91
N GLY A 944 26.17 -5.16 -5.41
CA GLY A 944 25.96 -5.37 -6.84
C GLY A 944 25.50 -4.11 -7.56
N GLN A 945 24.58 -3.34 -6.95
CA GLN A 945 24.14 -2.06 -7.50
C GLN A 945 25.25 -1.01 -7.52
N CYS A 946 26.11 -0.97 -6.49
CA CYS A 946 27.30 -0.11 -6.52
C CYS A 946 28.27 -0.49 -7.63
N LEU A 947 28.49 -1.79 -7.88
CA LEU A 947 29.36 -2.28 -8.97
C LEU A 947 28.84 -1.86 -10.35
N LEU A 948 27.53 -2.00 -10.60
CA LEU A 948 26.92 -1.65 -11.89
C LEU A 948 27.12 -0.16 -12.24
N ARG A 949 27.16 0.72 -11.24
CA ARG A 949 27.32 2.18 -11.41
C ARG A 949 28.74 2.63 -11.79
N ILE A 950 29.75 1.77 -11.64
CA ILE A 950 31.13 2.04 -12.05
C ILE A 950 31.35 1.82 -13.56
N SER A 951 30.43 1.14 -14.25
CA SER A 951 30.60 0.75 -15.66
C SER A 951 30.96 1.94 -16.57
N PRO A 952 32.10 1.89 -17.29
CA PRO A 952 32.65 3.03 -18.02
C PRO A 952 31.81 3.39 -19.26
N THR A 953 31.68 4.67 -19.56
CA THR A 953 31.31 5.15 -20.90
C THR A 953 32.43 4.80 -21.88
N PRO A 954 32.16 4.16 -23.03
CA PRO A 954 33.16 4.01 -24.09
C PRO A 954 33.59 5.41 -24.55
N HIS A 955 34.86 5.74 -24.36
CA HIS A 955 35.41 6.97 -24.92
C HIS A 955 35.41 6.86 -26.45
N ALA A 956 34.84 7.88 -27.11
CA ALA A 956 35.13 8.14 -28.50
C ALA A 956 36.60 8.55 -28.61
N ASP A 957 37.38 7.73 -29.30
CA ASP A 957 38.75 7.96 -29.81
C ASP A 957 39.59 9.09 -29.16
N GLY A 958 40.55 8.68 -28.32
CA GLY A 958 41.89 9.31 -28.33
C GLY A 958 42.14 10.57 -27.49
N GLN A 959 41.31 10.92 -26.50
CA GLN A 959 41.64 11.99 -25.54
C GLN A 959 42.13 11.45 -24.18
N ALA A 960 43.08 12.18 -23.59
CA ALA A 960 43.84 11.80 -22.39
C ALA A 960 42.95 11.55 -21.15
N HIS A 961 43.43 10.64 -20.28
CA HIS A 961 42.81 10.25 -19.00
C HIS A 961 42.18 11.43 -18.25
N GLN A 962 40.88 11.36 -17.98
CA GLN A 962 40.20 12.33 -17.10
C GLN A 962 40.80 12.21 -15.69
N THR A 963 41.46 13.26 -15.22
CA THR A 963 41.74 13.45 -13.79
C THR A 963 40.39 13.61 -13.09
N TYR A 964 40.02 12.68 -12.21
CA TYR A 964 38.79 12.80 -11.40
C TYR A 964 38.86 14.06 -10.52
N SER A 965 37.73 14.76 -10.40
CA SER A 965 37.60 16.02 -9.65
C SER A 965 37.43 15.75 -8.15
N THR A 966 38.35 16.31 -7.35
CA THR A 966 38.33 16.21 -5.88
C THR A 966 37.91 17.52 -5.23
N LYS A 967 37.00 17.43 -4.24
CA LYS A 967 36.53 18.56 -3.44
C LYS A 967 36.67 18.28 -1.95
N PHE A 968 37.22 19.26 -1.22
CA PHE A 968 37.36 19.23 0.23
C PHE A 968 36.53 20.34 0.86
N PHE A 969 35.64 19.96 1.76
CA PHE A 969 34.75 20.86 2.50
C PHE A 969 35.06 20.81 3.99
N ALA A 970 35.06 21.98 4.63
CA ALA A 970 35.10 22.08 6.10
C ALA A 970 34.09 23.09 6.62
N VAL A 971 33.28 22.70 7.60
CA VAL A 971 32.30 23.59 8.27
C VAL A 971 32.38 23.36 9.77
N TYR A 972 32.59 24.44 10.52
CA TYR A 972 32.69 24.38 11.99
C TYR A 972 32.32 25.76 12.58
N GLU A 973 31.07 26.18 12.40
CA GLU A 973 30.59 27.52 12.80
C GLU A 973 29.98 27.49 14.22
N GLU A 974 30.82 27.22 15.23
CA GLU A 974 30.43 27.20 16.65
C GLU A 974 31.10 28.36 17.43
N PRO A 975 30.33 29.34 17.96
CA PRO A 975 30.87 30.57 18.57
C PRO A 975 31.99 30.34 19.62
N ASP A 976 31.86 29.28 20.42
CA ASP A 976 32.76 29.00 21.54
C ASP A 976 33.98 28.10 21.18
N ARG A 977 34.15 27.75 19.90
CA ARG A 977 35.18 26.77 19.45
C ARG A 977 36.09 27.29 18.33
N PHE A 978 36.40 28.58 18.34
CA PHE A 978 37.25 29.25 17.35
C PHE A 978 38.60 28.54 17.09
N THR A 979 39.30 28.13 18.15
CA THR A 979 40.60 27.43 18.00
C THR A 979 40.48 26.09 17.30
N GLU A 980 39.39 25.36 17.53
CA GLU A 980 39.15 24.07 16.90
C GLU A 980 38.82 24.25 15.41
N ARG A 981 37.97 25.23 15.10
CA ARG A 981 37.64 25.65 13.73
C ARG A 981 38.89 25.96 12.91
N ASP A 982 39.77 26.83 13.42
CA ASP A 982 41.00 27.21 12.72
C ASP A 982 41.89 26.00 12.46
N GLN A 983 42.05 25.11 13.44
CA GLN A 983 42.84 23.88 13.28
C GLN A 983 42.24 22.95 12.23
N ILE A 984 40.92 22.83 12.15
CA ILE A 984 40.24 22.05 11.09
C ILE A 984 40.48 22.73 9.74
N PHE A 985 40.30 24.04 9.63
CA PHE A 985 40.41 24.77 8.38
C PHE A 985 41.83 24.75 7.83
N GLU A 986 42.84 25.01 8.66
CA GLU A 986 44.26 24.89 8.29
C GLU A 986 44.60 23.46 7.83
N HIS A 987 44.07 22.45 8.53
CA HIS A 987 44.27 21.06 8.17
C HIS A 987 43.66 20.74 6.80
N ILE A 988 42.40 21.11 6.55
CA ILE A 988 41.75 20.86 5.26
C ILE A 988 42.43 21.62 4.11
N GLN A 989 42.93 22.83 4.34
CA GLN A 989 43.75 23.57 3.37
C GLN A 989 45.08 22.88 3.03
N SER A 990 45.58 22.02 3.93
CA SER A 990 46.83 21.29 3.72
C SER A 990 46.67 20.01 2.89
N LEU A 991 45.49 19.37 2.92
CA LEU A 991 45.22 18.10 2.22
C LEU A 991 45.53 18.11 0.70
N PRO A 992 45.26 19.20 -0.05
CA PRO A 992 45.63 19.29 -1.47
C PRO A 992 47.12 19.11 -1.78
N ARG A 993 48.01 19.28 -0.79
CA ARG A 993 49.46 19.02 -0.95
C ARG A 993 49.76 17.55 -1.16
N SER A 994 49.01 16.67 -0.52
CA SER A 994 49.16 15.21 -0.62
C SER A 994 48.25 14.62 -1.69
N PHE A 995 47.01 15.12 -1.81
CA PHE A 995 46.02 14.60 -2.76
C PHE A 995 45.32 15.76 -3.49
N PRO A 996 45.59 15.99 -4.80
CA PRO A 996 45.11 17.16 -5.52
C PRO A 996 43.57 17.34 -5.48
N GLY A 997 43.11 18.55 -5.19
CA GLY A 997 41.70 18.93 -5.15
C GLY A 997 41.49 20.41 -4.81
N THR A 998 40.25 20.89 -4.85
CA THR A 998 39.89 22.25 -4.43
C THR A 998 39.23 22.25 -3.05
N VAL A 999 39.38 23.36 -2.33
CA VAL A 999 38.93 23.50 -0.93
C VAL A 999 37.86 24.59 -0.84
N ALA A 1000 36.81 24.34 -0.06
CA ALA A 1000 35.82 25.33 0.37
C ALA A 1000 35.61 25.25 1.88
N LEU A 1001 35.55 26.39 2.57
CA LEU A 1001 35.56 26.47 4.03
C LEU A 1001 34.47 27.41 4.55
N GLY A 1002 33.90 27.05 5.70
CA GLY A 1002 32.98 27.88 6.48
C GLY A 1002 31.87 28.49 5.63
N PRO A 1003 31.75 29.83 5.54
CA PRO A 1003 30.72 30.54 4.77
C PRO A 1003 30.60 30.15 3.30
N GLN A 1004 31.65 29.56 2.71
CA GLN A 1004 31.61 29.11 1.33
C GLN A 1004 30.80 27.81 1.18
N VAL A 1005 30.69 26.98 2.22
CA VAL A 1005 30.06 25.67 2.15
C VAL A 1005 28.56 25.80 2.44
N THR A 1006 27.88 26.56 1.59
CA THR A 1006 26.42 26.66 1.64
C THR A 1006 25.77 25.43 1.02
N LYS A 1007 24.54 25.14 1.42
CA LYS A 1007 23.76 24.02 0.88
C LYS A 1007 23.68 23.99 -0.67
N PRO A 1008 23.38 25.12 -1.37
CA PRO A 1008 23.39 25.13 -2.83
C PRO A 1008 24.78 24.85 -3.43
N HIS A 1009 25.84 25.43 -2.84
CA HIS A 1009 27.20 25.23 -3.35
C HIS A 1009 27.67 23.79 -3.15
N PHE A 1010 27.42 23.20 -1.98
CA PHE A 1010 27.75 21.80 -1.69
C PHE A 1010 27.07 20.85 -2.69
N LEU A 1011 25.76 21.01 -2.93
CA LEU A 1011 25.02 20.17 -3.88
C LEU A 1011 25.48 20.37 -5.34
N GLN A 1012 25.79 21.61 -5.74
CA GLN A 1012 26.32 21.91 -7.08
C GLN A 1012 27.67 21.22 -7.32
N GLU A 1013 28.56 21.25 -6.32
CA GLU A 1013 29.86 20.61 -6.40
C GLU A 1013 29.72 19.07 -6.39
N CYS A 1014 28.80 18.52 -5.58
CA CYS A 1014 28.50 17.08 -5.57
C CYS A 1014 28.06 16.55 -6.95
N ALA A 1015 27.37 17.36 -7.75
CA ALA A 1015 26.94 16.98 -9.09
C ALA A 1015 28.08 16.83 -10.11
N THR A 1016 29.29 17.31 -9.79
CA THR A 1016 30.44 17.30 -10.71
C THR A 1016 31.70 16.65 -10.14
N ALA A 1017 31.77 16.44 -8.82
CA ALA A 1017 32.92 15.84 -8.13
C ALA A 1017 32.79 14.32 -8.02
N ASN A 1018 33.85 13.58 -8.33
CA ASN A 1018 33.90 12.13 -8.11
C ASN A 1018 34.55 11.75 -6.78
N TRP A 1019 35.28 12.68 -6.15
CA TRP A 1019 35.89 12.47 -4.84
C TRP A 1019 35.56 13.63 -3.92
N ILE A 1020 34.85 13.36 -2.82
CA ILE A 1020 34.34 14.40 -1.92
C ILE A 1020 34.79 14.10 -0.49
N HIS A 1021 35.37 15.09 0.16
CA HIS A 1021 35.67 15.10 1.59
C HIS A 1021 34.81 16.14 2.29
N TYR A 1022 34.17 15.76 3.38
CA TYR A 1022 33.45 16.68 4.26
C TYR A 1022 33.98 16.52 5.69
N HIS A 1023 34.35 17.63 6.32
CA HIS A 1023 34.78 17.69 7.72
C HIS A 1023 33.90 18.69 8.48
N GLY A 1024 33.18 18.23 9.50
CA GLY A 1024 32.27 19.10 10.24
C GLY A 1024 31.38 18.31 11.20
N HIS A 1025 30.14 18.78 11.38
CA HIS A 1025 29.16 18.12 12.24
C HIS A 1025 28.08 17.42 11.43
N ALA A 1026 27.53 16.35 12.01
CA ALA A 1026 26.24 15.82 11.61
C ALA A 1026 25.33 15.86 12.84
N ARG A 1027 24.04 16.15 12.62
CA ARG A 1027 23.01 16.09 13.66
C ARG A 1027 22.23 14.81 13.46
N TYR A 1028 22.13 14.02 14.53
CA TYR A 1028 21.34 12.80 14.57
C TYR A 1028 20.00 13.09 15.23
N SER A 1029 18.90 12.70 14.59
CA SER A 1029 17.55 12.78 15.16
C SER A 1029 17.08 11.38 15.54
N GLU A 1030 16.86 11.15 16.84
CA GLU A 1030 16.34 9.89 17.37
C GLU A 1030 14.88 9.64 16.95
N ASP A 1031 14.06 10.70 16.89
CA ASP A 1031 12.63 10.58 16.57
C ASP A 1031 12.37 10.33 15.09
N ASP A 1032 13.14 10.99 14.20
CA ASP A 1032 12.98 10.87 12.75
C ASP A 1032 14.34 10.98 12.05
N ILE A 1033 14.90 9.82 11.69
CA ILE A 1033 16.19 9.72 11.01
C ILE A 1033 16.27 10.56 9.72
N LEU A 1034 15.14 10.84 9.05
CA LEU A 1034 15.12 11.67 7.83
C LEU A 1034 15.41 13.15 8.11
N LYS A 1035 15.24 13.59 9.35
CA LYS A 1035 15.63 14.93 9.85
C LYS A 1035 17.07 14.99 10.33
N SER A 1036 17.80 13.87 10.36
CA SER A 1036 19.25 13.93 10.55
C SER A 1036 19.88 14.71 9.42
N SER A 1037 20.99 15.40 9.68
CA SER A 1037 21.53 16.38 8.73
C SER A 1037 23.05 16.48 8.77
N LEU A 1038 23.63 16.92 7.65
CA LEU A 1038 24.98 17.49 7.63
C LEU A 1038 24.87 18.98 7.92
N VAL A 1039 25.70 19.46 8.84
CA VAL A 1039 25.73 20.86 9.23
C VAL A 1039 26.54 21.67 8.20
N LEU A 1040 25.87 22.56 7.49
CA LEU A 1040 26.45 23.44 6.47
C LEU A 1040 26.41 24.89 6.96
N SER A 1041 26.92 25.83 6.16
CA SER A 1041 26.83 27.26 6.47
C SER A 1041 25.62 27.92 5.80
N ASP A 1042 25.00 28.88 6.47
CA ASP A 1042 23.99 29.77 5.89
C ASP A 1042 24.61 30.86 4.97
N GLY A 1043 25.94 30.90 4.86
CA GLY A 1043 26.70 31.87 4.08
C GLY A 1043 27.16 33.10 4.89
N ASN A 1044 26.77 33.22 6.15
CA ASN A 1044 27.23 34.27 7.06
C ASN A 1044 28.41 33.80 7.89
N ASP A 1045 29.44 34.63 7.98
CA ASP A 1045 30.57 34.39 8.87
C ASP A 1045 30.29 35.01 10.24
N ILE A 1046 29.91 34.18 11.21
CA ILE A 1046 29.59 34.62 12.57
C ILE A 1046 30.77 35.22 13.33
N PHE A 1047 32.01 34.98 12.86
CA PHE A 1047 33.23 35.50 13.46
C PHE A 1047 33.73 36.80 12.83
N ASN A 1048 33.14 37.22 11.69
CA ASN A 1048 33.52 38.44 10.97
C ASN A 1048 32.63 39.65 11.27
N ARG A 1049 31.84 39.60 12.36
CA ARG A 1049 31.12 40.78 12.85
C ARG A 1049 32.11 41.79 13.43
N THR A 1050 32.62 42.68 12.58
CA THR A 1050 32.97 44.04 13.01
C THR A 1050 31.73 44.61 13.73
N PHE A 1051 31.82 44.81 15.04
CA PHE A 1051 30.82 45.59 15.77
C PHE A 1051 30.79 46.99 15.16
N GLU A 1052 29.90 47.24 14.20
CA GLU A 1052 29.41 48.59 13.98
C GLU A 1052 28.59 48.96 15.21
N LEU A 1053 29.28 49.50 16.22
CA LEU A 1053 28.65 50.30 17.26
C LEU A 1053 27.92 51.45 16.55
N LYS A 1054 26.62 51.28 16.30
CA LYS A 1054 25.72 52.40 16.05
C LYS A 1054 25.57 53.16 17.36
N ASP A 1055 26.45 54.12 17.58
CA ASP A 1055 26.18 55.21 18.51
C ASP A 1055 25.00 56.05 17.99
N LYS A 1056 24.20 56.58 18.91
CA LYS A 1056 22.94 57.28 18.64
C LYS A 1056 23.07 58.61 17.92
N ASP A 1057 24.28 59.09 17.63
CA ASP A 1057 24.52 60.31 16.89
C ASP A 1057 25.55 60.02 15.80
N GLY A 1058 25.08 59.96 14.55
CA GLY A 1058 25.90 59.53 13.42
C GLY A 1058 27.10 60.45 13.16
N GLU A 1059 28.30 59.93 13.34
CA GLU A 1059 29.54 60.44 12.72
C GLU A 1059 30.58 59.31 12.57
N LEU A 1060 31.13 59.18 11.37
CA LEU A 1060 32.21 58.26 11.01
C LEU A 1060 33.55 58.78 11.52
N THR A 1061 34.30 58.01 12.33
CA THR A 1061 35.74 58.24 12.49
C THR A 1061 36.55 56.95 12.59
N GLY A 1062 37.53 56.81 11.68
CA GLY A 1062 38.93 56.51 11.98
C GLY A 1062 39.34 55.13 12.49
N GLN A 1063 40.08 54.39 11.65
CA GLN A 1063 40.97 53.28 12.02
C GLN A 1063 41.89 53.61 13.22
N THR A 1064 42.13 52.62 14.10
CA THR A 1064 43.47 52.41 14.71
C THR A 1064 43.68 50.97 15.17
N ASP A 1065 44.93 50.55 15.05
CA ASP A 1065 45.53 49.22 15.19
C ASP A 1065 45.60 48.60 16.61
N THR A 1066 45.71 47.27 16.61
CA THR A 1066 46.47 46.33 17.48
C THR A 1066 46.91 46.76 18.90
N HIS A 1067 46.61 45.96 19.93
CA HIS A 1067 47.53 45.01 20.59
C HIS A 1067 47.04 44.55 21.98
N LEU A 1068 47.26 43.25 22.25
CA LEU A 1068 47.57 42.58 23.53
C LEU A 1068 46.54 42.63 24.68
N LEU A 1069 46.25 41.46 25.27
CA LEU A 1069 46.59 41.17 26.67
C LEU A 1069 46.29 39.70 27.05
N GLU A 1070 47.19 39.19 27.90
CA GLU A 1070 47.30 37.86 28.53
C GLU A 1070 46.10 37.48 29.44
N PRO A 1071 45.95 36.21 29.81
CA PRO A 1071 44.80 35.71 30.59
C PRO A 1071 45.02 35.86 32.10
N PRO A 1072 43.95 35.87 32.92
CA PRO A 1072 44.08 35.52 34.32
C PRO A 1072 43.32 34.25 34.71
N GLU A 1073 43.98 33.56 35.64
CA GLU A 1073 43.70 32.29 36.26
C GLU A 1073 42.45 32.29 37.17
N SER A 1074 41.88 31.09 37.29
CA SER A 1074 41.20 30.48 38.45
C SER A 1074 40.69 31.35 39.61
N ARG A 1075 39.40 31.18 39.94
CA ARG A 1075 38.93 31.08 41.33
C ARG A 1075 37.59 30.34 41.44
N ASN A 1076 37.63 29.22 42.18
CA ASN A 1076 36.47 28.63 42.84
C ASN A 1076 35.93 29.61 43.89
N ASP A 1077 34.61 29.64 44.11
CA ASP A 1077 34.02 29.09 45.33
C ASP A 1077 32.48 29.15 45.29
N TYR A 1078 31.91 28.09 45.86
CA TYR A 1078 30.50 27.80 46.08
C TYR A 1078 29.88 28.75 47.12
N GLU A 1079 28.59 29.07 46.99
CA GLU A 1079 27.66 29.06 48.13
C GLU A 1079 26.18 29.03 47.68
N ASP A 1080 25.43 28.16 48.36
CA ASP A 1080 24.01 27.85 48.22
C ASP A 1080 23.08 29.05 48.47
N ASN A 1081 21.89 29.04 47.85
CA ASN A 1081 20.65 29.10 48.61
C ASN A 1081 19.42 28.64 47.80
N ASP A 1082 18.72 27.73 48.45
CA ASP A 1082 17.49 27.05 48.10
C ASP A 1082 16.26 27.94 48.29
N SER A 1083 15.32 27.92 47.32
CA SER A 1083 13.87 28.00 47.58
C SER A 1083 13.08 27.76 46.30
N GLY A 1084 12.30 26.69 46.28
CA GLY A 1084 11.51 26.26 45.13
C GLY A 1084 10.21 27.04 44.89
N SER A 1085 9.74 27.01 43.64
CA SER A 1085 8.33 26.84 43.30
C SER A 1085 8.18 26.39 41.85
N ASP A 1086 7.26 25.45 41.64
CA ASP A 1086 6.77 24.95 40.36
C ASP A 1086 6.57 26.02 39.27
N CYS A 1087 7.09 25.74 38.06
CA CYS A 1087 6.40 26.03 36.81
C CYS A 1087 6.99 25.20 35.64
N ASN A 1088 6.24 24.16 35.25
CA ASN A 1088 6.27 23.62 33.90
C ASN A 1088 5.70 24.68 32.94
N SER A 1089 6.56 25.24 32.09
CA SER A 1089 6.18 25.81 30.80
C SER A 1089 7.41 25.78 29.90
N ASP A 1090 7.51 24.72 29.10
CA ASP A 1090 8.40 24.64 27.94
C ASP A 1090 7.97 25.70 26.93
N ASP A 1091 8.55 26.89 27.05
CA ASP A 1091 8.60 27.89 26.00
C ASP A 1091 10.06 28.28 25.78
N HIS A 1092 10.84 27.32 25.26
CA HIS A 1092 12.11 27.61 24.64
C HIS A 1092 11.84 28.22 23.27
N THR A 1093 11.56 29.52 23.25
CA THR A 1093 11.71 30.33 22.04
C THR A 1093 13.16 30.23 21.56
N ALA A 1094 13.34 29.66 20.36
CA ALA A 1094 14.59 29.48 19.68
C ALA A 1094 15.45 30.75 19.70
N VAL A 1095 16.59 30.69 20.38
CA VAL A 1095 17.76 31.49 20.02
C VAL A 1095 18.23 30.87 18.70
N GLY A 1096 18.05 31.58 17.59
CA GLY A 1096 18.46 31.07 16.27
C GLY A 1096 19.97 30.82 16.24
N ASP A 1097 20.37 29.64 15.77
CA ASP A 1097 21.74 29.34 15.35
C ASP A 1097 22.10 30.25 14.17
N GLU A 1098 22.56 31.48 14.44
CA GLU A 1098 23.12 32.35 13.40
C GLU A 1098 24.34 31.64 12.77
N GLY A 1099 24.47 31.63 11.43
CA GLY A 1099 25.66 31.08 10.74
C GLY A 1099 25.55 29.65 10.20
N VAL A 1100 24.52 28.91 10.58
CA VAL A 1100 24.38 27.46 10.31
C VAL A 1100 23.15 27.18 9.44
N ASP A 1101 23.32 26.29 8.46
CA ASP A 1101 22.25 25.68 7.66
C ASP A 1101 22.35 24.16 7.78
N GLU A 1102 21.29 23.42 7.44
CA GLU A 1102 21.25 21.96 7.55
C GLU A 1102 20.86 21.32 6.23
N LEU A 1103 21.65 20.33 5.78
CA LEU A 1103 21.30 19.46 4.66
C LEU A 1103 20.73 18.15 5.20
N LEU A 1104 19.42 17.99 5.09
CA LEU A 1104 18.68 16.86 5.66
C LEU A 1104 18.95 15.57 4.86
N VAL A 1105 18.84 14.43 5.54
CA VAL A 1105 18.88 13.11 4.89
C VAL A 1105 17.82 13.00 3.79
N SER A 1106 16.61 13.52 4.02
CA SER A 1106 15.54 13.54 3.00
C SER A 1106 15.95 14.24 1.71
N GLU A 1107 16.71 15.33 1.79
CA GLU A 1107 17.21 16.09 0.65
C GLU A 1107 18.43 15.42 -0.01
N LEU A 1108 19.26 14.72 0.77
CA LEU A 1108 20.37 13.91 0.24
C LEU A 1108 19.87 12.78 -0.67
N PHE A 1109 18.69 12.20 -0.40
CA PHE A 1109 18.07 11.21 -1.29
C PHE A 1109 17.70 11.78 -2.67
N GLU A 1110 17.58 13.10 -2.79
CA GLU A 1110 17.25 13.80 -4.04
C GLU A 1110 18.50 14.43 -4.70
N ALA A 1111 19.68 14.27 -4.09
CA ALA A 1111 20.92 14.81 -4.62
C ALA A 1111 21.32 14.13 -5.94
N THR A 1112 21.84 14.92 -6.87
CA THR A 1112 22.37 14.41 -8.15
C THR A 1112 23.88 14.22 -8.06
N LEU A 1113 24.37 13.04 -8.43
CA LEU A 1113 25.79 12.70 -8.47
C LEU A 1113 26.25 12.33 -9.90
N PRO A 1114 27.54 12.52 -10.24
CA PRO A 1114 28.07 12.18 -11.56
C PRO A 1114 28.08 10.67 -11.82
N ARG A 1115 28.05 10.30 -13.10
CA ARG A 1115 28.18 8.90 -13.56
C ARG A 1115 29.62 8.39 -13.38
N GLY A 1116 29.78 7.07 -13.25
CA GLY A 1116 31.09 6.42 -13.10
C GLY A 1116 31.52 6.18 -11.65
N GLY A 1117 30.69 6.57 -10.68
CA GLY A 1117 30.90 6.36 -9.25
C GLY A 1117 31.48 7.58 -8.53
N VAL A 1118 31.15 7.68 -7.24
CA VAL A 1118 31.61 8.75 -6.34
C VAL A 1118 32.08 8.14 -5.02
N HIS A 1119 33.21 8.62 -4.51
CA HIS A 1119 33.68 8.32 -3.17
C HIS A 1119 33.47 9.52 -2.23
N PHE A 1120 32.84 9.28 -1.09
CA PHE A 1120 32.72 10.24 0.00
C PHE A 1120 33.59 9.85 1.19
N THR A 1121 34.31 10.81 1.77
CA THR A 1121 34.94 10.71 3.09
C THR A 1121 34.27 11.74 4.01
N ILE A 1122 33.51 11.27 5.00
CA ILE A 1122 32.73 12.11 5.91
C ILE A 1122 33.35 12.00 7.31
N ILE A 1123 34.00 13.07 7.73
CA ILE A 1123 34.59 13.22 9.06
C ILE A 1123 33.65 14.09 9.88
N ALA A 1124 32.63 13.45 10.44
CA ALA A 1124 31.65 14.07 11.32
C ALA A 1124 31.12 13.06 12.32
N CYS A 1125 30.81 13.52 13.54
CA CYS A 1125 30.19 12.69 14.58
C CYS A 1125 28.90 12.05 14.06
N ASP A 1126 28.68 10.77 14.37
CA ASP A 1126 27.47 10.01 14.01
C ASP A 1126 27.12 9.94 12.51
N SER A 1127 28.02 10.38 11.63
CA SER A 1127 27.82 10.34 10.17
C SER A 1127 27.65 8.93 9.59
N GLY A 1128 28.16 7.92 10.31
CA GLY A 1128 28.01 6.50 9.99
C GLY A 1128 26.90 5.81 10.78
N THR A 1129 26.21 6.51 11.67
CA THR A 1129 25.06 6.00 12.41
C THR A 1129 23.88 5.84 11.44
N GLN A 1130 23.17 4.72 11.56
CA GLN A 1130 22.05 4.38 10.68
C GLN A 1130 20.89 3.88 11.52
N ASP A 1131 19.68 4.29 11.14
CA ASP A 1131 18.46 3.61 11.57
C ASP A 1131 18.33 2.31 10.74
N ILE A 1132 18.32 1.18 11.43
CA ILE A 1132 18.15 -0.13 10.81
C ILE A 1132 16.77 -0.65 11.19
N ALA A 1133 15.80 -0.42 10.31
CA ALA A 1133 14.46 -0.96 10.47
C ALA A 1133 14.46 -2.49 10.29
N PRO A 1134 13.41 -3.20 10.75
CA PRO A 1134 13.30 -4.64 10.58
C PRO A 1134 13.52 -5.09 9.13
N GLY A 1135 14.18 -6.24 8.93
CA GLY A 1135 14.63 -6.67 7.61
C GLY A 1135 15.96 -6.05 7.19
N ASP A 1136 16.69 -5.46 8.14
CA ASP A 1136 17.97 -4.78 7.95
C ASP A 1136 17.89 -3.64 6.91
N GLU A 1137 16.80 -2.88 6.93
CA GLU A 1137 16.56 -1.79 5.99
C GLU A 1137 17.20 -0.48 6.48
N PRO A 1138 18.30 -0.02 5.86
CA PRO A 1138 19.07 1.09 6.40
C PRO A 1138 18.50 2.45 5.96
N LEU A 1139 18.52 3.42 6.88
CA LEU A 1139 18.34 4.85 6.62
C LEU A 1139 19.41 5.66 7.34
N GLY A 1140 19.74 6.82 6.76
CA GLY A 1140 20.72 7.76 7.29
C GLY A 1140 21.55 8.38 6.17
N ILE A 1141 22.61 9.08 6.54
CA ILE A 1141 23.48 9.80 5.59
C ILE A 1141 24.15 8.84 4.61
N ILE A 1142 24.71 7.72 5.09
CA ILE A 1142 25.38 6.73 4.24
C ILE A 1142 24.40 6.10 3.22
N PRO A 1143 23.25 5.53 3.62
CA PRO A 1143 22.26 5.02 2.67
C PRO A 1143 21.75 6.08 1.69
N ALA A 1144 21.55 7.33 2.11
CA ALA A 1144 21.11 8.41 1.24
C ALA A 1144 22.13 8.73 0.14
N LEU A 1145 23.42 8.82 0.49
CA LEU A 1145 24.49 9.04 -0.49
C LEU A 1145 24.67 7.86 -1.44
N LEU A 1146 24.61 6.63 -0.92
CA LEU A 1146 24.59 5.44 -1.76
C LEU A 1146 23.36 5.46 -2.67
N TYR A 1147 22.20 5.93 -2.21
CA TYR A 1147 21.01 6.10 -3.05
C TYR A 1147 21.25 7.08 -4.19
N ALA A 1148 21.76 8.27 -3.88
CA ALA A 1148 22.04 9.35 -4.83
C ALA A 1148 23.06 8.98 -5.92
N GLY A 1149 23.83 7.90 -5.75
CA GLY A 1149 24.79 7.41 -6.76
C GLY A 1149 26.20 7.16 -6.24
N ALA A 1150 26.49 7.38 -4.97
CA ALA A 1150 27.79 7.06 -4.40
C ALA A 1150 28.06 5.56 -4.48
N THR A 1151 29.31 5.21 -4.73
CA THR A 1151 29.76 3.81 -4.84
C THR A 1151 30.55 3.38 -3.61
N SER A 1152 31.09 4.33 -2.85
CA SER A 1152 31.71 4.09 -1.55
C SER A 1152 31.63 5.31 -0.65
N VAL A 1153 31.41 5.07 0.64
CA VAL A 1153 31.32 6.14 1.66
C VAL A 1153 32.10 5.70 2.89
N LEU A 1154 33.06 6.52 3.32
CA LEU A 1154 33.74 6.38 4.59
C LEU A 1154 33.08 7.32 5.60
N GLY A 1155 32.59 6.79 6.72
CA GLY A 1155 31.94 7.56 7.78
C GLY A 1155 32.33 7.09 9.19
N CYS A 1156 31.82 7.78 10.20
CA CYS A 1156 32.14 7.52 11.61
C CYS A 1156 30.93 6.93 12.38
N GLN A 1157 31.08 5.73 12.96
CA GLN A 1157 30.00 5.04 13.69
C GLN A 1157 29.58 5.69 15.02
N TRP A 1158 30.40 6.56 15.60
CA TRP A 1158 30.10 7.28 16.85
C TRP A 1158 30.87 8.61 16.88
N PRO A 1159 30.62 9.49 17.86
CA PRO A 1159 31.32 10.77 17.97
C PRO A 1159 32.84 10.59 18.07
N ILE A 1160 33.61 11.29 17.22
CA ILE A 1160 35.07 11.21 17.19
C ILE A 1160 35.73 12.44 17.78
N ASP A 1161 36.91 12.27 18.37
CA ASP A 1161 37.78 13.39 18.73
C ASP A 1161 38.31 14.04 17.45
N SER A 1162 38.12 15.36 17.30
CA SER A 1162 38.53 16.10 16.11
C SER A 1162 40.02 15.93 15.77
N ARG A 1163 40.91 15.81 16.77
CA ARG A 1163 42.34 15.56 16.53
C ARG A 1163 42.57 14.20 15.88
N ALA A 1164 41.80 13.18 16.29
CA ALA A 1164 41.85 11.86 15.67
C ALA A 1164 41.30 11.91 14.23
N GLY A 1165 40.23 12.67 13.99
CA GLY A 1165 39.66 12.89 12.65
C GLY A 1165 40.64 13.56 11.68
N ARG A 1166 41.35 14.60 12.12
CA ARG A 1166 42.41 15.26 11.33
C ARG A 1166 43.59 14.33 11.05
N ALA A 1167 44.11 13.66 12.09
CA ALA A 1167 45.24 12.73 11.96
C ALA A 1167 44.90 11.54 11.03
N PHE A 1168 43.67 11.03 11.13
CA PHE A 1168 43.16 9.99 10.23
C PHE A 1168 43.12 10.49 8.78
N SER A 1169 42.54 11.66 8.55
CA SER A 1169 42.38 12.23 7.21
C SER A 1169 43.73 12.44 6.53
N GLU A 1170 44.70 13.04 7.22
CA GLU A 1170 46.06 13.24 6.71
C GLU A 1170 46.68 11.92 6.25
N ALA A 1171 46.72 10.93 7.16
CA ALA A 1171 47.32 9.63 6.88
C ALA A 1171 46.57 8.87 5.78
N PHE A 1172 45.23 8.93 5.74
CA PHE A 1172 44.45 8.28 4.69
C PHE A 1172 44.76 8.85 3.30
N TYR A 1173 44.84 10.17 3.15
CA TYR A 1173 45.19 10.78 1.86
C TYR A 1173 46.66 10.57 1.48
N GLU A 1174 47.59 10.50 2.43
CA GLU A 1174 48.97 10.08 2.18
C GLU A 1174 49.04 8.64 1.62
N GLU A 1175 48.34 7.70 2.26
CA GLU A 1175 48.28 6.30 1.82
C GLU A 1175 47.67 6.21 0.42
N VAL A 1176 46.54 6.88 0.19
CA VAL A 1176 45.87 6.92 -1.11
C VAL A 1176 46.78 7.54 -2.18
N ALA A 1177 47.48 8.63 -1.90
CA ALA A 1177 48.40 9.27 -2.84
C ALA A 1177 49.63 8.39 -3.15
N SER A 1178 50.14 7.67 -2.16
CA SER A 1178 51.24 6.71 -2.34
C SER A 1178 50.86 5.58 -3.31
N MET A 1179 49.61 5.10 -3.23
CA MET A 1179 49.09 4.08 -4.13
C MET A 1179 48.98 4.58 -5.58
N GLN A 1180 48.81 5.88 -5.79
CA GLN A 1180 48.75 6.46 -7.14
C GLN A 1180 50.11 6.58 -7.83
N THR A 1181 51.20 6.61 -7.07
CA THR A 1181 52.56 6.89 -7.57
C THR A 1181 53.43 5.63 -7.69
N GLY A 1182 52.89 4.47 -7.32
CA GLY A 1182 53.56 3.17 -7.42
C GLY A 1182 53.94 2.77 -8.85
N LYS A 1183 55.13 2.18 -9.03
CA LYS A 1183 55.70 1.77 -10.33
C LYS A 1183 55.15 0.46 -10.90
N THR A 1184 54.13 -0.14 -10.30
CA THR A 1184 53.52 -1.40 -10.78
C THR A 1184 52.35 -1.12 -11.74
N PRO A 1185 52.15 -1.92 -12.80
CA PRO A 1185 51.05 -1.74 -13.75
C PRO A 1185 49.64 -1.77 -13.12
N GLU A 1186 49.49 -2.46 -11.98
CA GLU A 1186 48.26 -2.58 -11.20
C GLU A 1186 47.96 -1.32 -10.36
N ALA A 1187 49.00 -0.61 -9.89
CA ALA A 1187 48.86 0.66 -9.15
C ALA A 1187 48.30 1.81 -10.02
N SER A 1188 48.20 1.61 -11.33
CA SER A 1188 47.82 2.65 -12.29
C SER A 1188 46.32 2.73 -12.60
N ARG A 1189 45.47 1.80 -12.14
CA ARG A 1189 44.07 1.68 -12.63
C ARG A 1189 42.97 1.99 -11.61
N ALA A 1190 43.21 1.80 -10.31
CA ALA A 1190 42.22 2.06 -9.26
C ALA A 1190 42.88 2.46 -7.93
N VAL A 1191 42.12 3.12 -7.06
CA VAL A 1191 42.51 3.39 -5.66
C VAL A 1191 41.90 2.32 -4.76
N HIS A 1192 42.71 1.60 -3.99
CA HIS A 1192 42.24 0.55 -3.09
C HIS A 1192 41.88 1.11 -1.69
N LEU A 1193 40.65 1.62 -1.56
CA LEU A 1193 40.12 2.27 -0.36
C LEU A 1193 40.23 1.41 0.92
N ALA A 1194 39.87 0.12 0.84
CA ALA A 1194 39.96 -0.78 2.01
C ALA A 1194 41.41 -0.99 2.49
N SER A 1195 42.38 -0.99 1.57
CA SER A 1195 43.80 -1.03 1.93
C SER A 1195 44.24 0.27 2.57
N GLY A 1196 43.79 1.42 2.05
CA GLY A 1196 44.05 2.74 2.64
C GLY A 1196 43.54 2.84 4.07
N LEU A 1197 42.27 2.45 4.30
CA LEU A 1197 41.67 2.42 5.64
C LEU A 1197 42.48 1.53 6.60
N ARG A 1198 42.82 0.30 6.17
CA ARG A 1198 43.62 -0.63 6.98
C ARG A 1198 44.98 -0.05 7.34
N SER A 1199 45.72 0.50 6.38
CA SER A 1199 47.03 1.11 6.62
C SER A 1199 46.94 2.26 7.63
N THR A 1200 45.97 3.16 7.46
CA THR A 1200 45.75 4.30 8.37
C THR A 1200 45.43 3.83 9.79
N VAL A 1201 44.49 2.89 9.95
CA VAL A 1201 44.13 2.32 11.26
C VAL A 1201 45.33 1.64 11.92
N MET A 1202 46.18 0.96 11.15
CA MET A 1202 47.40 0.35 11.67
C MET A 1202 48.40 1.39 12.18
N ARG A 1203 48.57 2.53 11.49
CA ARG A 1203 49.42 3.65 11.94
C ARG A 1203 48.89 4.23 13.26
N MET A 1204 47.57 4.43 13.40
CA MET A 1204 46.92 4.87 14.65
C MET A 1204 47.18 3.87 15.79
N LYS A 1205 46.93 2.58 15.55
CA LYS A 1205 47.08 1.51 16.56
C LYS A 1205 48.52 1.34 17.05
N LYS A 1206 49.50 1.51 16.16
CA LYS A 1206 50.93 1.50 16.52
C LYS A 1206 51.35 2.77 17.29
N GLY A 1207 50.53 3.82 17.22
CA GLY A 1207 50.77 5.14 17.82
C GLY A 1207 51.69 6.02 16.99
N GLU A 1208 51.83 5.73 15.69
CA GLU A 1208 52.63 6.52 14.76
C GLU A 1208 51.98 7.89 14.48
N LEU A 1209 50.66 7.99 14.64
CA LEU A 1209 49.88 9.23 14.50
C LEU A 1209 49.59 9.93 15.85
N GLY A 1210 50.07 9.38 16.96
CA GLY A 1210 49.78 9.84 18.32
C GLY A 1210 49.61 8.67 19.30
N ALA A 1211 50.19 8.75 20.49
CA ALA A 1211 50.15 7.67 21.48
C ALA A 1211 48.75 7.48 22.10
N GLU A 1212 47.99 8.57 22.16
CA GLU A 1212 46.60 8.64 22.61
C GLU A 1212 45.65 7.87 21.68
N PHE A 1213 45.92 7.83 20.37
CA PHE A 1213 45.05 7.22 19.35
C PHE A 1213 45.17 5.70 19.24
N LYS A 1214 45.96 5.05 20.12
CA LYS A 1214 46.12 3.58 20.12
C LYS A 1214 44.85 2.81 20.51
N GLN A 1215 43.97 3.44 21.30
CA GLN A 1215 42.77 2.79 21.80
C GLN A 1215 41.72 2.61 20.69
N ALA A 1216 40.96 1.52 20.74
CA ALA A 1216 39.96 1.21 19.71
C ALA A 1216 38.95 2.34 19.49
N TYR A 1217 38.59 3.06 20.56
CA TYR A 1217 37.72 4.22 20.49
C TYR A 1217 38.08 5.25 19.40
N TYR A 1218 39.39 5.45 19.14
CA TYR A 1218 39.86 6.49 18.21
C TYR A 1218 39.96 6.04 16.76
N TRP A 1219 40.06 4.74 16.48
CA TRP A 1219 40.25 4.22 15.11
C TRP A 1219 39.16 3.27 14.62
N ALA A 1220 38.41 2.65 15.53
CA ALA A 1220 37.29 1.77 15.20
C ALA A 1220 35.98 2.46 14.74
N PRO A 1221 35.75 3.79 14.92
CA PRO A 1221 34.56 4.40 14.34
C PRO A 1221 34.65 4.55 12.82
N PHE A 1222 35.84 4.57 12.22
CA PHE A 1222 36.01 4.76 10.77
C PHE A 1222 35.63 3.49 10.00
N VAL A 1223 34.53 3.57 9.26
CA VAL A 1223 33.98 2.43 8.51
C VAL A 1223 33.78 2.80 7.05
N LEU A 1224 34.21 1.91 6.16
CA LEU A 1224 34.02 2.02 4.72
C LEU A 1224 32.81 1.19 4.29
N HIS A 1225 31.80 1.86 3.73
CA HIS A 1225 30.59 1.27 3.17
C HIS A 1225 30.64 1.25 1.63
N GLY A 1226 30.05 0.23 1.02
CA GLY A 1226 29.99 0.07 -0.44
C GLY A 1226 31.23 -0.64 -0.98
N LEU A 1227 31.86 -0.08 -2.02
CA LEU A 1227 32.99 -0.71 -2.69
C LEU A 1227 34.32 -0.49 -1.99
N TRP A 1228 35.20 -1.49 -2.09
CA TRP A 1228 36.56 -1.48 -1.52
C TRP A 1228 37.56 -0.66 -2.33
N TYR A 1229 37.14 -0.11 -3.46
CA TYR A 1229 37.98 0.60 -4.42
C TYR A 1229 37.23 1.74 -5.10
N PHE A 1230 38.00 2.61 -5.76
CA PHE A 1230 37.52 3.67 -6.63
C PHE A 1230 38.23 3.60 -7.99
N SER A 1231 37.47 3.58 -9.09
CA SER A 1231 38.00 3.46 -10.45
C SER A 1231 38.59 4.79 -10.95
N ARG A 1232 39.72 4.76 -11.67
CA ARG A 1232 40.38 5.98 -12.19
C ARG A 1232 40.05 6.30 -13.65
N GLY A 1233 39.15 5.55 -14.28
CA GLY A 1233 38.76 5.72 -15.70
C GLY A 1233 39.63 4.93 -16.67
#